data_AF-A0A0D9Z5Z9-F1
#
_entry.id   AF-A0A0D9Z5Z9-F1
#
_cell.length_a   1.000
_cell.length_b   1.000
_cell.length_c   1.000
_cell.angle_alpha   90.00
_cell.angle_beta   90.00
_cell.angle_gamma   90.00
#
_symmetry.space_group_name_H-M   'P 1'
#
loop_
_entity.id
_entity.type
_entity.pdbx_description
1 polymer ?
#
loop_
_entity_poly.entity_id
_entity_poly.type
_entity_poly.pdbx_seq_one_letter_code
_entity_poly.pdbx_strand_id
1 'polypeptide(L)'
;MRLCFFSAAALFLLCFLLPAAVAEERFYEFVVQETLVKRLCNTQKIITVNGQFPGPTIEVYDGDTVAIRAVNMARYNVTLHWHGLRQLRNGWADGPEFVTQCPIRPGGSYTYRFAIQGQEGTLWWHAHSSWLRATVHGALLIRPRPGVPYPFPKPHSEFPIILAEWWRRDPIAVLRQSMITGAPPNVSDAILINGQPGDFLECSAQVPDLVKPTKATFGLEKSIPTVVYSIGRRDERCIVLFRCLQRDKMKRQRFSRLLTMHAVAVTETSIIPVAAGETTLLRIINAAMNTELFVSLAGHKMTVVAADAMYTKPFETTVVLLGPGQTTDVLVTAHAAPGRYYLAARAYASAQGVPFDNTTATAIFQYKGGAGCPTTAGGAGAAGAVAGAGVGAGAAGGAGAVAGAGAGTFNGSLGRSKYSGGNPGRAGPAPMLPYLPAYNDTNTATAFSNSIRSPAPVKVPGPVTQEVLTTVGFGLFNCMPGPFCQGPNNTRFGASMNNVSFQLPNTVSLLQAHYHHIPGVFTDDFPPMPPVFFDFTSQNVPRALWQPVKGTKLYRVRYGAVVQIVFQDTGIFAAEEHPMHIHGYHFYVLATGFGNYDPVRDAHKFNLVDPPSRNTIGVPVGGWAVVRFVADNPGVWLVHCHIDAHLTGGLGMALLVEDGETELEATMAPPLDLPLCAL
;
A
#
# COMPACT_ATOMS: atom_id res chain seq x y z
N MET A 1 -72.98 -29.47 16.67
CA MET A 1 -73.23 -28.61 15.47
C MET A 1 -73.47 -27.19 15.98
N ARG A 2 -72.67 -26.15 15.75
CA ARG A 2 -71.59 -25.91 14.79
C ARG A 2 -70.58 -24.95 15.46
N LEU A 3 -69.36 -25.42 15.70
CA LEU A 3 -68.16 -24.61 15.92
C LEU A 3 -67.51 -24.45 14.55
N CYS A 4 -67.39 -23.22 14.04
CA CYS A 4 -66.50 -22.82 12.94
C CYS A 4 -66.89 -21.38 12.61
N PHE A 5 -66.19 -20.35 13.11
CA PHE A 5 -66.12 -19.01 12.48
C PHE A 5 -65.23 -18.00 13.23
N PHE A 6 -64.16 -18.42 13.93
CA PHE A 6 -63.19 -17.45 14.47
C PHE A 6 -61.78 -18.04 14.52
N SER A 7 -61.17 -18.37 13.37
CA SER A 7 -59.74 -18.75 13.37
C SER A 7 -59.00 -18.55 12.04
N ALA A 8 -59.41 -17.59 11.19
CA ALA A 8 -58.73 -17.34 9.92
C ALA A 8 -58.19 -15.91 9.72
N ALA A 9 -58.61 -14.93 10.53
CA ALA A 9 -58.19 -13.53 10.35
C ALA A 9 -56.92 -13.15 11.13
N ALA A 10 -56.51 -13.94 12.13
CA ALA A 10 -55.33 -13.63 12.96
C ALA A 10 -54.00 -14.17 12.39
N LEU A 11 -54.04 -15.06 11.39
CA LEU A 11 -52.82 -15.65 10.81
C LEU A 11 -52.30 -14.94 9.55
N PHE A 12 -53.08 -14.01 8.97
CA PHE A 12 -52.67 -13.24 7.79
C PHE A 12 -52.09 -11.86 8.11
N LEU A 13 -52.14 -11.41 9.38
CA LEU A 13 -51.61 -10.11 9.80
C LEU A 13 -50.24 -10.16 10.48
N LEU A 14 -49.63 -11.34 10.63
CA LEU A 14 -48.36 -11.52 11.36
C LEU A 14 -47.15 -11.89 10.49
N CYS A 15 -47.26 -11.83 9.16
CA CYS A 15 -46.15 -12.12 8.23
C CYS A 15 -45.55 -10.88 7.52
N PHE A 16 -45.95 -9.66 7.86
CA PHE A 16 -45.45 -8.42 7.20
C PHE A 16 -44.67 -7.48 8.12
N LEU A 17 -43.91 -8.03 9.09
CA LEU A 17 -42.96 -7.26 9.89
C LEU A 17 -41.62 -8.00 10.02
N LEU A 18 -41.13 -8.60 8.93
CA LEU A 18 -39.68 -8.62 8.75
C LEU A 18 -39.31 -7.21 8.32
N PRO A 19 -38.45 -6.48 9.05
CA PRO A 19 -37.83 -5.32 8.45
C PRO A 19 -37.10 -5.85 7.23
N ALA A 20 -37.56 -5.46 6.04
CA ALA A 20 -36.67 -5.47 4.89
C ALA A 20 -35.45 -4.69 5.38
N ALA A 21 -34.33 -5.37 5.57
CA ALA A 21 -33.08 -4.70 5.84
C ALA A 21 -32.85 -3.81 4.63
N VAL A 22 -33.20 -2.53 4.77
CA VAL A 22 -32.88 -1.51 3.77
C VAL A 22 -31.36 -1.53 3.75
N ALA A 23 -30.79 -2.04 2.64
CA ALA A 23 -29.35 -2.01 2.45
C ALA A 23 -28.90 -0.57 2.61
N GLU A 24 -28.19 -0.28 3.70
CA GLU A 24 -27.74 1.07 4.03
C GLU A 24 -26.64 1.43 3.01
N GLU A 25 -26.94 2.31 2.06
CA GLU A 25 -25.92 2.82 1.13
C GLU A 25 -24.91 3.66 1.94
N ARG A 26 -23.67 3.19 2.00
CA ARG A 26 -22.54 3.89 2.64
C ARG A 26 -22.01 4.94 1.66
N PHE A 27 -22.29 6.20 1.93
CA PHE A 27 -21.84 7.31 1.09
C PHE A 27 -20.58 7.99 1.63
N TYR A 28 -19.59 8.22 0.75
CA TYR A 28 -18.39 8.99 1.04
C TYR A 28 -18.16 10.08 -0.02
N GLU A 29 -17.59 11.21 0.40
CA GLU A 29 -17.10 12.23 -0.52
C GLU A 29 -15.58 12.35 -0.41
N PHE A 30 -14.91 12.17 -1.55
CA PHE A 30 -13.46 12.19 -1.68
C PHE A 30 -13.06 13.42 -2.50
N VAL A 31 -12.59 14.46 -1.82
CA VAL A 31 -12.05 15.66 -2.46
C VAL A 31 -10.55 15.48 -2.67
N VAL A 32 -10.15 15.27 -3.91
CA VAL A 32 -8.74 15.14 -4.29
C VAL A 32 -8.16 16.54 -4.48
N GLN A 33 -7.19 16.93 -3.66
CA GLN A 33 -6.71 18.31 -3.58
C GLN A 33 -5.23 18.40 -3.21
N GLU A 34 -4.63 19.57 -3.49
CA GLU A 34 -3.30 19.91 -2.98
C GLU A 34 -3.33 20.13 -1.47
N THR A 35 -2.33 19.63 -0.76
CA THR A 35 -2.15 19.86 0.68
C THR A 35 -0.66 19.96 1.01
N LEU A 36 -0.32 20.89 1.91
CA LEU A 36 1.04 21.06 2.42
C LEU A 36 1.34 19.97 3.44
N VAL A 37 2.36 19.17 3.16
CA VAL A 37 2.84 18.12 4.06
C VAL A 37 4.34 18.27 4.26
N LYS A 38 4.77 18.15 5.53
CA LYS A 38 6.18 18.24 5.92
C LYS A 38 6.74 16.86 6.26
N ARG A 39 7.83 16.46 5.61
CA ARG A 39 8.62 15.25 5.91
C ARG A 39 10.09 15.50 5.62
N LEU A 40 10.99 14.84 6.34
CA LEU A 40 12.44 14.93 6.12
C LEU A 40 12.92 16.40 6.04
N CYS A 41 12.43 17.21 6.99
CA CYS A 41 12.68 18.65 7.11
C CYS A 41 12.13 19.54 5.98
N ASN A 42 11.51 18.98 4.94
CA ASN A 42 10.99 19.71 3.79
C ASN A 42 9.45 19.73 3.78
N THR A 43 8.87 20.91 3.51
CA THR A 43 7.44 21.08 3.30
C THR A 43 7.17 21.16 1.80
N GLN A 44 6.35 20.25 1.29
CA GLN A 44 5.94 20.24 -0.12
C GLN A 44 4.43 20.12 -0.28
N LYS A 45 3.91 20.60 -1.41
CA LYS A 45 2.51 20.42 -1.79
C LYS A 45 2.34 19.06 -2.47
N ILE A 46 1.63 18.15 -1.83
CA ILE A 46 1.29 16.84 -2.37
C ILE A 46 -0.21 16.78 -2.70
N ILE A 47 -0.62 15.79 -3.48
CA ILE A 47 -2.05 15.50 -3.71
C ILE A 47 -2.54 14.54 -2.63
N THR A 48 -3.68 14.86 -2.04
CA THR A 48 -4.29 14.09 -0.94
C THR A 48 -5.78 13.94 -1.17
N VAL A 49 -6.42 13.06 -0.42
CA VAL A 49 -7.89 13.01 -0.32
C VAL A 49 -8.31 13.65 0.98
N ASN A 50 -9.22 14.62 0.92
CA ASN A 50 -9.76 15.35 2.08
C ASN A 50 -8.67 15.98 2.97
N GLY A 51 -7.51 16.34 2.39
CA GLY A 51 -6.38 16.90 3.12
C GLY A 51 -5.60 15.90 3.99
N GLN A 52 -5.82 14.60 3.83
CA GLN A 52 -5.22 13.53 4.65
C GLN A 52 -4.15 12.76 3.87
N PHE A 53 -3.04 12.45 4.55
CA PHE A 53 -1.98 11.56 4.06
C PHE A 53 -1.47 10.65 5.19
N PRO A 54 -1.68 9.32 5.12
CA PRO A 54 -2.52 8.62 4.15
C PRO A 54 -3.97 9.13 4.14
N GLY A 55 -4.71 8.84 3.08
CA GLY A 55 -6.10 9.23 2.93
C GLY A 55 -7.05 8.55 3.94
N PRO A 56 -8.34 8.96 3.96
CA PRO A 56 -9.33 8.43 4.88
C PRO A 56 -9.50 6.90 4.74
N THR A 57 -9.68 6.23 5.87
CA THR A 57 -10.06 4.81 5.90
C THR A 57 -11.54 4.67 5.57
N ILE A 58 -11.86 3.73 4.69
CA ILE A 58 -13.24 3.29 4.43
C ILE A 58 -13.49 2.07 5.32
N GLU A 59 -14.53 2.11 6.14
CA GLU A 59 -14.96 0.98 6.96
C GLU A 59 -16.38 0.58 6.56
N VAL A 60 -16.53 -0.67 6.12
CA VAL A 60 -17.78 -1.24 5.61
C VAL A 60 -17.93 -2.67 6.09
N TYR A 61 -19.13 -3.22 5.94
CA TYR A 61 -19.44 -4.61 6.23
C TYR A 61 -19.58 -5.40 4.92
N ASP A 62 -19.30 -6.72 4.95
CA ASP A 62 -19.73 -7.61 3.86
C ASP A 62 -21.25 -7.45 3.63
N GLY A 63 -21.68 -7.28 2.38
CA GLY A 63 -23.06 -6.98 2.02
C GLY A 63 -23.45 -5.49 1.96
N ASP A 64 -22.60 -4.56 2.39
CA ASP A 64 -22.87 -3.12 2.23
C ASP A 64 -22.86 -2.72 0.74
N THR A 65 -23.69 -1.75 0.38
CA THR A 65 -23.57 -1.01 -0.89
C THR A 65 -22.85 0.30 -0.62
N VAL A 66 -21.88 0.66 -1.45
CA VAL A 66 -20.99 1.81 -1.24
C VAL A 66 -21.06 2.74 -2.43
N ALA A 67 -21.13 4.04 -2.15
CA ALA A 67 -21.06 5.10 -3.15
C ALA A 67 -20.00 6.13 -2.74
N ILE A 68 -19.03 6.38 -3.61
CA ILE A 68 -17.93 7.30 -3.34
C ILE A 68 -17.86 8.34 -4.44
N ARG A 69 -18.24 9.57 -4.10
CA ARG A 69 -18.14 10.71 -5.00
C ARG A 69 -16.74 11.29 -4.95
N ALA A 70 -15.95 11.03 -5.98
CA ALA A 70 -14.62 11.60 -6.15
C ALA A 70 -14.73 12.95 -6.88
N VAL A 71 -14.28 14.02 -6.23
CA VAL A 71 -14.22 15.39 -6.78
C VAL A 71 -12.76 15.76 -6.98
N ASN A 72 -12.35 16.01 -8.22
CA ASN A 72 -10.97 16.35 -8.52
C ASN A 72 -10.75 17.87 -8.47
N MET A 73 -10.17 18.36 -7.37
CA MET A 73 -9.72 19.75 -7.20
C MET A 73 -8.20 19.88 -7.35
N ALA A 74 -7.51 18.81 -7.73
CA ALA A 74 -6.07 18.78 -7.92
C ALA A 74 -5.66 19.29 -9.32
N ARG A 75 -4.36 19.53 -9.50
CA ARG A 75 -3.77 19.97 -10.77
C ARG A 75 -3.61 18.85 -11.81
N TYR A 76 -3.85 17.60 -11.44
CA TYR A 76 -3.65 16.43 -12.29
C TYR A 76 -4.97 15.73 -12.60
N ASN A 77 -5.01 15.03 -13.74
CA ASN A 77 -6.00 14.01 -14.00
C ASN A 77 -5.90 12.91 -12.94
N VAL A 78 -7.05 12.41 -12.47
CA VAL A 78 -7.12 11.43 -11.38
C VAL A 78 -8.13 10.34 -11.72
N THR A 79 -7.79 9.09 -11.41
CA THR A 79 -8.75 8.02 -11.16
C THR A 79 -8.48 7.38 -9.81
N LEU A 80 -9.45 6.67 -9.25
CA LEU A 80 -9.32 5.93 -7.98
C LEU A 80 -9.70 4.47 -8.22
N HIS A 81 -8.92 3.56 -7.66
CA HIS A 81 -9.11 2.12 -7.72
C HIS A 81 -9.28 1.54 -6.31
N TRP A 82 -10.14 0.54 -6.20
CA TRP A 82 -10.49 -0.15 -4.96
C TRP A 82 -9.78 -1.51 -4.94
N HIS A 83 -8.48 -1.47 -4.64
CA HIS A 83 -7.56 -2.61 -4.78
C HIS A 83 -8.11 -3.87 -4.15
N GLY A 84 -8.29 -4.90 -4.98
CA GLY A 84 -8.77 -6.21 -4.57
C GLY A 84 -10.28 -6.35 -4.45
N LEU A 85 -11.10 -5.30 -4.67
CA LEU A 85 -12.54 -5.49 -4.86
C LEU A 85 -12.80 -6.12 -6.22
N ARG A 86 -13.72 -7.08 -6.27
CA ARG A 86 -14.02 -7.80 -7.52
C ARG A 86 -14.84 -7.00 -8.53
N GLN A 87 -15.57 -5.97 -8.10
CA GLN A 87 -16.38 -5.13 -8.99
C GLN A 87 -17.27 -5.95 -9.94
N LEU A 88 -17.97 -6.96 -9.42
CA LEU A 88 -18.73 -7.92 -10.22
C LEU A 88 -19.64 -7.22 -11.23
N ARG A 89 -19.40 -7.48 -12.52
CA ARG A 89 -20.05 -6.92 -13.72
C ARG A 89 -19.90 -5.41 -13.91
N ASN A 90 -19.15 -4.74 -13.04
CA ASN A 90 -19.10 -3.29 -12.94
C ASN A 90 -17.67 -2.75 -13.08
N GLY A 91 -17.01 -3.11 -14.19
CA GLY A 91 -15.69 -2.58 -14.52
C GLY A 91 -15.64 -1.04 -14.54
N TRP A 92 -16.76 -0.36 -14.78
CA TRP A 92 -16.85 1.11 -14.77
C TRP A 92 -16.46 1.75 -13.43
N ALA A 93 -16.63 1.02 -12.32
CA ALA A 93 -16.23 1.48 -10.99
C ALA A 93 -14.83 1.00 -10.59
N ASP A 94 -14.09 0.31 -11.46
CA ASP A 94 -12.78 -0.26 -11.14
C ASP A 94 -11.67 0.79 -11.07
N GLY A 95 -11.68 1.79 -11.97
CA GLY A 95 -10.78 2.94 -11.88
C GLY A 95 -9.46 2.98 -12.68
N PRO A 96 -8.83 1.90 -13.20
CA PRO A 96 -7.57 2.04 -13.91
C PRO A 96 -7.67 2.97 -15.14
N GLU A 97 -6.87 4.04 -15.14
CA GLU A 97 -6.88 5.09 -16.16
C GLU A 97 -6.65 4.49 -17.56
N PHE A 98 -7.55 4.83 -18.49
CA PHE A 98 -7.59 4.32 -19.87
C PHE A 98 -7.79 2.80 -20.02
N VAL A 99 -7.99 2.06 -18.93
CA VAL A 99 -8.44 0.66 -18.99
C VAL A 99 -9.95 0.61 -18.86
N THR A 100 -10.51 1.03 -17.72
CA THR A 100 -11.96 0.98 -17.51
C THR A 100 -12.64 2.33 -17.65
N GLN A 101 -11.92 3.42 -17.42
CA GLN A 101 -12.45 4.77 -17.55
C GLN A 101 -11.39 5.77 -18.04
N CYS A 102 -11.85 6.89 -18.57
CA CYS A 102 -11.01 8.06 -18.73
C CYS A 102 -10.86 8.81 -17.39
N PRO A 103 -9.81 9.63 -17.24
CA PRO A 103 -9.55 10.30 -15.98
C PRO A 103 -10.61 11.36 -15.63
N ILE A 104 -10.88 11.50 -14.33
CA ILE A 104 -11.59 12.64 -13.78
C ILE A 104 -10.66 13.86 -13.94
N ARG A 105 -11.02 14.80 -14.81
CA ARG A 105 -10.22 16.01 -15.05
C ARG A 105 -10.30 16.98 -13.85
N PRO A 106 -9.33 17.89 -13.69
CA PRO A 106 -9.45 18.99 -12.74
C PRO A 106 -10.79 19.74 -12.88
N GLY A 107 -11.48 19.94 -11.76
CA GLY A 107 -12.82 20.51 -11.68
C GLY A 107 -13.97 19.52 -11.91
N GLY A 108 -13.68 18.30 -12.38
CA GLY A 108 -14.66 17.24 -12.61
C GLY A 108 -14.96 16.40 -11.36
N SER A 109 -15.96 15.53 -11.48
CA SER A 109 -16.29 14.53 -10.47
C SER A 109 -16.83 13.25 -11.09
N TYR A 110 -16.71 12.13 -10.36
CA TYR A 110 -17.30 10.85 -10.73
C TYR A 110 -17.71 10.07 -9.47
N THR A 111 -18.83 9.36 -9.54
CA THR A 111 -19.33 8.55 -8.42
C THR A 111 -19.09 7.07 -8.67
N TYR A 112 -18.17 6.48 -7.91
CA TYR A 112 -17.96 5.04 -7.91
C TYR A 112 -19.05 4.38 -7.07
N ARG A 113 -19.75 3.39 -7.63
CA ARG A 113 -20.81 2.65 -6.95
C ARG A 113 -20.52 1.16 -7.04
N PHE A 114 -20.51 0.46 -5.92
CA PHE A 114 -20.25 -0.97 -5.89
C PHE A 114 -20.83 -1.60 -4.62
N ALA A 115 -20.98 -2.91 -4.62
CA ALA A 115 -21.40 -3.68 -3.46
C ALA A 115 -20.24 -4.52 -2.95
N ILE A 116 -20.15 -4.66 -1.63
CA ILE A 116 -19.21 -5.57 -0.99
C ILE A 116 -19.83 -6.96 -0.98
N GLN A 117 -19.16 -7.93 -1.61
CA GLN A 117 -19.71 -9.28 -1.77
C GLN A 117 -18.65 -10.35 -1.51
N GLY A 118 -18.81 -11.08 -0.40
CA GLY A 118 -18.03 -12.28 -0.12
C GLY A 118 -16.54 -12.02 0.11
N GLN A 119 -16.20 -10.85 0.66
CA GLN A 119 -14.84 -10.46 1.02
C GLN A 119 -14.86 -9.94 2.46
N GLU A 120 -13.88 -10.34 3.28
CA GLU A 120 -13.77 -9.90 4.68
C GLU A 120 -12.29 -9.78 5.06
N GLY A 121 -11.93 -8.69 5.73
CA GLY A 121 -10.56 -8.39 6.13
C GLY A 121 -10.10 -7.04 5.59
N THR A 122 -8.83 -6.95 5.23
CA THR A 122 -8.21 -5.69 4.83
C THR A 122 -7.96 -5.65 3.33
N LEU A 123 -8.46 -4.60 2.69
CA LEU A 123 -8.09 -4.12 1.37
C LEU A 123 -7.60 -2.68 1.49
N TRP A 124 -7.43 -2.01 0.36
CA TRP A 124 -7.04 -0.61 0.31
C TRP A 124 -7.54 0.03 -0.98
N TRP A 125 -7.48 1.35 -1.05
CA TRP A 125 -7.80 2.11 -2.25
C TRP A 125 -6.62 3.00 -2.59
N HIS A 126 -6.45 3.31 -3.87
CA HIS A 126 -5.39 4.19 -4.34
C HIS A 126 -5.72 4.86 -5.66
N ALA A 127 -5.02 5.96 -5.98
CA ALA A 127 -5.11 6.52 -7.31
C ALA A 127 -4.58 5.52 -8.35
N HIS A 128 -5.20 5.43 -9.52
CA HIS A 128 -4.76 4.51 -10.58
C HIS A 128 -4.46 5.25 -11.88
N SER A 129 -3.84 6.41 -11.74
CA SER A 129 -3.46 7.34 -12.80
C SER A 129 -2.07 7.89 -12.52
N SER A 130 -1.11 7.60 -13.40
CA SER A 130 0.30 7.96 -13.21
C SER A 130 0.84 7.52 -11.84
N TRP A 131 1.80 8.25 -11.26
CA TRP A 131 2.39 7.95 -9.94
C TRP A 131 1.66 8.64 -8.77
N LEU A 132 0.37 8.97 -8.93
CA LEU A 132 -0.37 9.70 -7.89
C LEU A 132 -0.62 8.87 -6.62
N ARG A 133 -0.62 7.53 -6.73
CA ARG A 133 -0.81 6.68 -5.54
C ARG A 133 0.29 6.80 -4.51
N ALA A 134 1.46 7.38 -4.84
CA ALA A 134 2.50 7.69 -3.86
C ALA A 134 1.94 8.50 -2.67
N THR A 135 0.92 9.34 -2.91
CA THR A 135 0.29 10.16 -1.87
C THR A 135 -1.24 10.04 -1.80
N VAL A 136 -1.88 9.47 -2.82
CA VAL A 136 -3.32 9.27 -2.90
C VAL A 136 -3.64 7.79 -2.70
N HIS A 137 -3.71 7.36 -1.44
CA HIS A 137 -4.08 6.00 -1.03
C HIS A 137 -4.65 6.00 0.39
N GLY A 138 -5.38 4.94 0.76
CA GLY A 138 -5.90 4.74 2.11
C GLY A 138 -6.44 3.33 2.32
N ALA A 139 -6.79 2.98 3.56
CA ALA A 139 -7.27 1.65 3.90
C ALA A 139 -8.75 1.45 3.52
N LEU A 140 -9.10 0.21 3.17
CA LEU A 140 -10.49 -0.26 2.98
C LEU A 140 -10.69 -1.49 3.87
N LEU A 141 -11.38 -1.32 4.99
CA LEU A 141 -11.60 -2.36 5.98
C LEU A 141 -12.99 -2.95 5.81
N ILE A 142 -13.06 -4.25 5.54
CA ILE A 142 -14.30 -4.99 5.36
C ILE A 142 -14.51 -5.89 6.56
N ARG A 143 -15.51 -5.55 7.38
CA ARG A 143 -15.87 -6.31 8.58
C ARG A 143 -16.82 -7.46 8.23
N PRO A 144 -16.84 -8.55 9.03
CA PRO A 144 -17.85 -9.58 8.89
C PRO A 144 -19.24 -9.01 9.03
N ARG A 145 -20.21 -9.58 8.31
CA ARG A 145 -21.62 -9.17 8.38
C ARG A 145 -22.10 -8.98 9.83
N PRO A 146 -22.96 -7.98 10.12
CA PRO A 146 -23.50 -7.79 11.46
C PRO A 146 -24.12 -9.09 12.02
N GLY A 147 -23.66 -9.51 13.20
CA GLY A 147 -24.08 -10.77 13.84
C GLY A 147 -23.22 -12.00 13.47
N VAL A 148 -22.33 -11.90 12.49
CA VAL A 148 -21.33 -12.92 12.16
C VAL A 148 -20.02 -12.60 12.89
N PRO A 149 -19.47 -13.51 13.72
CA PRO A 149 -18.19 -13.29 14.39
C PRO A 149 -17.02 -13.52 13.42
N TYR A 150 -15.85 -12.95 13.75
CA TYR A 150 -14.59 -13.38 13.14
C TYR A 150 -14.36 -14.89 13.38
N PRO A 151 -13.62 -15.59 12.50
CA PRO A 151 -13.24 -16.99 12.70
C PRO A 151 -12.16 -17.19 13.79
N PHE A 152 -11.78 -16.11 14.47
CA PHE A 152 -10.85 -16.06 15.60
C PHE A 152 -11.45 -15.19 16.71
N PRO A 153 -10.94 -15.28 17.96
CA PRO A 153 -11.43 -14.44 19.06
C PRO A 153 -11.41 -12.96 18.69
N LYS A 154 -12.52 -12.26 18.92
CA LYS A 154 -12.66 -10.84 18.59
C LYS A 154 -11.51 -10.04 19.23
N PRO A 155 -10.71 -9.29 18.44
CA PRO A 155 -9.62 -8.51 18.98
C PRO A 155 -10.14 -7.36 19.86
N HIS A 156 -9.33 -6.92 20.81
CA HIS A 156 -9.65 -5.80 21.71
C HIS A 156 -9.58 -4.46 20.96
N SER A 157 -8.70 -4.38 19.97
CA SER A 157 -8.49 -3.21 19.12
C SER A 157 -8.01 -3.63 17.73
N GLU A 158 -8.23 -2.77 16.75
CA GLU A 158 -7.78 -2.97 15.37
C GLU A 158 -7.07 -1.70 14.90
N PHE A 159 -5.94 -1.83 14.21
CA PHE A 159 -5.16 -0.69 13.74
C PHE A 159 -4.63 -0.93 12.31
N PRO A 160 -4.91 -0.02 11.35
CA PRO A 160 -4.28 -0.07 10.04
C PRO A 160 -2.80 0.33 10.11
N ILE A 161 -1.97 -0.42 9.38
CA ILE A 161 -0.54 -0.18 9.19
C ILE A 161 -0.30 -0.05 7.69
N ILE A 162 -0.27 1.18 7.19
CA ILE A 162 -0.08 1.49 5.78
C ILE A 162 1.41 1.77 5.55
N LEU A 163 2.07 0.86 4.84
CA LEU A 163 3.43 1.05 4.37
C LEU A 163 3.40 1.84 3.07
N ALA A 164 4.29 2.82 2.92
CA ALA A 164 4.36 3.66 1.73
C ALA A 164 5.80 4.16 1.51
N GLU A 165 6.01 4.97 0.48
CA GLU A 165 7.29 5.59 0.14
C GLU A 165 7.15 7.10 0.00
N TRP A 166 8.24 7.83 0.26
CA TRP A 166 8.29 9.29 0.18
C TRP A 166 9.40 9.75 -0.77
N TRP A 167 9.06 10.71 -1.64
CA TRP A 167 10.03 11.47 -2.42
C TRP A 167 9.99 12.94 -1.98
N ARG A 168 11.17 13.56 -1.84
CA ARG A 168 11.34 15.02 -1.69
C ARG A 168 10.97 15.78 -2.96
N ARG A 169 10.85 15.06 -4.08
CA ARG A 169 10.38 15.59 -5.37
C ARG A 169 8.99 15.08 -5.65
N ASP A 170 8.20 15.86 -6.39
CA ASP A 170 6.91 15.41 -6.92
C ASP A 170 7.06 14.06 -7.67
N PRO A 171 6.37 12.98 -7.23
CA PRO A 171 6.43 11.67 -7.86
C PRO A 171 6.10 11.70 -9.36
N ILE A 172 5.18 12.57 -9.80
CA ILE A 172 4.85 12.74 -11.22
C ILE A 172 6.03 13.34 -12.00
N ALA A 173 6.81 14.22 -11.36
CA ALA A 173 8.03 14.72 -11.96
C ALA A 173 9.12 13.63 -12.00
N VAL A 174 9.25 12.78 -10.96
CA VAL A 174 10.16 11.60 -10.96
C VAL A 174 9.87 10.70 -12.15
N LEU A 175 8.61 10.33 -12.35
CA LEU A 175 8.15 9.59 -13.51
C LEU A 175 8.49 10.29 -14.83
N ARG A 176 8.14 11.58 -14.96
CA ARG A 176 8.39 12.34 -16.19
C ARG A 176 9.87 12.38 -16.56
N GLN A 177 10.77 12.53 -15.59
CA GLN A 177 12.21 12.49 -15.85
C GLN A 177 12.61 11.12 -16.41
N SER A 178 12.17 10.03 -15.78
CA SER A 178 12.44 8.66 -16.27
C SER A 178 11.98 8.48 -17.72
N MET A 179 10.77 8.94 -18.06
CA MET A 179 10.24 8.85 -19.42
C MET A 179 11.07 9.67 -20.44
N ILE A 180 11.55 10.85 -20.05
CA ILE A 180 12.39 11.70 -20.91
C ILE A 180 13.76 11.06 -21.12
N THR A 181 14.45 10.70 -20.03
CA THR A 181 15.85 10.25 -20.07
C THR A 181 15.99 8.78 -20.49
N GLY A 182 14.94 7.97 -20.33
CA GLY A 182 15.00 6.52 -20.52
C GLY A 182 15.63 5.75 -19.36
N ALA A 183 16.07 6.41 -18.29
CA ALA A 183 16.53 5.73 -17.09
C ALA A 183 15.35 5.15 -16.29
N PRO A 184 15.57 4.11 -15.46
CA PRO A 184 14.64 3.79 -14.39
C PRO A 184 14.35 5.02 -13.49
N PRO A 185 13.18 5.11 -12.87
CA PRO A 185 12.86 6.18 -11.93
C PRO A 185 13.82 6.22 -10.72
N ASN A 186 14.02 7.40 -10.14
CA ASN A 186 14.80 7.52 -8.91
C ASN A 186 14.06 6.82 -7.74
N VAL A 187 14.83 6.13 -6.89
CA VAL A 187 14.36 5.52 -5.64
C VAL A 187 13.79 6.57 -4.68
N SER A 188 12.95 6.16 -3.74
CA SER A 188 12.42 7.03 -2.68
C SER A 188 13.50 7.51 -1.72
N ASP A 189 13.20 8.60 -1.02
CA ASP A 189 14.03 9.17 0.04
C ASP A 189 13.75 8.52 1.41
N ALA A 190 12.59 7.90 1.59
CA ALA A 190 12.24 7.17 2.81
C ALA A 190 11.05 6.21 2.62
N ILE A 191 11.11 5.05 3.28
CA ILE A 191 9.95 4.21 3.57
C ILE A 191 9.15 4.85 4.71
N LEU A 192 7.82 4.68 4.69
CA LEU A 192 6.87 5.24 5.65
C LEU A 192 6.02 4.15 6.31
N ILE A 193 5.65 4.36 7.58
CA ILE A 193 4.54 3.66 8.26
C ILE A 193 3.49 4.69 8.66
N ASN A 194 2.26 4.54 8.17
CA ASN A 194 1.15 5.47 8.34
C ASN A 194 1.55 6.92 7.97
N GLY A 195 2.28 7.05 6.86
CA GLY A 195 2.75 8.33 6.34
C GLY A 195 3.93 8.94 7.10
N GLN A 196 4.57 8.23 8.02
CA GLN A 196 5.70 8.72 8.83
C GLN A 196 6.97 7.87 8.62
N PRO A 197 8.16 8.48 8.45
CA PRO A 197 9.40 7.71 8.32
C PRO A 197 9.84 7.07 9.66
N GLY A 198 9.49 7.67 10.79
CA GLY A 198 9.86 7.19 12.12
C GLY A 198 11.17 7.76 12.65
N ASP A 199 11.71 7.15 13.72
CA ASP A 199 12.71 7.78 14.59
C ASP A 199 14.14 7.83 14.02
N PHE A 200 14.44 7.11 12.95
CA PHE A 200 15.81 7.00 12.41
C PHE A 200 16.17 8.04 11.35
N LEU A 201 15.22 8.87 10.92
CA LEU A 201 15.44 9.91 9.93
C LEU A 201 15.24 11.31 10.53
N GLU A 202 16.00 12.27 10.02
CA GLU A 202 15.96 13.65 10.49
C GLU A 202 14.56 14.26 10.36
N CYS A 203 14.22 15.14 11.31
CA CYS A 203 12.91 15.80 11.39
C CYS A 203 11.71 14.85 11.34
N SER A 204 11.90 13.61 11.80
CA SER A 204 10.88 12.55 11.79
C SER A 204 10.67 11.91 13.18
N ALA A 205 11.70 11.91 14.02
CA ALA A 205 11.61 11.50 15.43
C ALA A 205 10.82 12.51 16.28
N GLN A 206 10.19 12.01 17.36
CA GLN A 206 9.60 12.87 18.38
C GLN A 206 10.68 13.76 19.01
N VAL A 207 10.58 15.08 18.86
CA VAL A 207 11.28 16.02 19.74
C VAL A 207 10.59 15.90 21.10
N PRO A 208 11.29 15.55 22.21
CA PRO A 208 10.69 15.62 23.54
C PRO A 208 10.14 17.02 23.74
N ASP A 209 8.88 17.13 24.21
CA ASP A 209 8.21 18.38 24.51
C ASP A 209 9.18 19.41 25.07
N LEU A 210 9.56 20.40 24.25
CA LEU A 210 10.14 21.63 24.78
C LEU A 210 9.03 22.25 25.61
N VAL A 211 9.19 22.13 26.92
CA VAL A 211 8.44 22.78 28.00
C VAL A 211 7.71 24.01 27.44
N LYS A 212 6.37 23.93 27.36
CA LYS A 212 5.52 25.10 27.13
C LYS A 212 6.02 26.18 28.08
N PRO A 213 6.33 27.41 27.63
CA PRO A 213 6.73 28.46 28.54
C PRO A 213 5.59 28.65 29.55
N THR A 214 5.85 28.25 30.79
CA THR A 214 4.98 28.57 31.92
C THR A 214 4.79 30.07 31.92
N LYS A 215 3.53 30.52 31.86
CA LYS A 215 3.17 31.90 32.12
C LYS A 215 3.78 32.29 33.46
N ALA A 216 4.81 33.14 33.43
CA ALA A 216 5.26 33.84 34.61
C ALA A 216 4.14 34.81 35.01
N THR A 217 3.40 34.45 36.06
CA THR A 217 2.46 35.34 36.72
C THR A 217 3.29 36.38 37.47
N PHE A 218 3.53 37.53 36.85
CA PHE A 218 4.03 38.69 37.58
C PHE A 218 2.88 39.29 38.38
N GLY A 219 3.03 39.28 39.71
CA GLY A 219 2.16 39.97 40.64
C GLY A 219 2.19 41.47 40.44
N LEU A 220 1.03 42.09 40.65
CA LEU A 220 0.78 43.51 40.60
C LEU A 220 1.75 44.32 41.47
N GLU A 221 2.32 45.39 40.91
CA GLU A 221 2.36 46.65 41.65
C GLU A 221 2.24 47.86 40.73
N LYS A 222 1.50 48.85 41.25
CA LYS A 222 0.96 50.02 40.57
C LYS A 222 2.07 51.03 40.23
N SER A 223 1.98 51.68 39.07
CA SER A 223 1.87 53.15 38.91
C SER A 223 2.27 53.62 37.50
N ILE A 224 1.40 54.48 36.94
CA ILE A 224 1.57 55.31 35.73
C ILE A 224 1.99 56.71 36.27
N PRO A 225 2.91 57.49 35.64
CA PRO A 225 2.61 58.17 34.38
C PRO A 225 3.73 58.44 33.35
N THR A 226 3.33 58.18 32.09
CA THR A 226 3.34 59.08 30.92
C THR A 226 4.50 60.07 30.71
N VAL A 227 5.25 59.88 29.62
CA VAL A 227 5.81 60.99 28.82
C VAL A 227 5.52 60.75 27.33
N VAL A 228 5.07 61.83 26.70
CA VAL A 228 4.52 61.99 25.34
C VAL A 228 5.62 61.99 24.29
N TYR A 229 5.41 61.30 23.15
CA TYR A 229 6.22 61.46 21.93
C TYR A 229 5.65 62.57 21.03
N SER A 230 6.54 63.39 20.45
CA SER A 230 6.20 64.37 19.41
C SER A 230 6.08 63.71 18.03
N ILE A 231 5.23 64.29 17.20
CA ILE A 231 4.81 63.81 15.87
C ILE A 231 5.77 64.33 14.80
N GLY A 232 6.18 63.45 13.89
CA GLY A 232 6.81 63.79 12.61
C GLY A 232 6.32 62.85 11.50
N ARG A 233 5.49 63.38 10.60
CA ARG A 233 4.80 62.75 9.47
C ARG A 233 5.69 61.91 8.54
N ARG A 234 5.16 60.77 8.07
CA ARG A 234 4.76 60.54 6.66
C ARG A 234 3.93 59.26 6.53
N ASP A 235 2.72 59.45 6.05
CA ASP A 235 1.87 58.62 5.17
C ASP A 235 1.99 57.10 5.31
N GLU A 236 1.06 56.46 6.04
CA GLU A 236 -0.30 56.05 5.63
C GLU A 236 -0.32 54.68 4.92
N ARG A 237 -1.15 53.70 5.27
CA ARG A 237 -2.01 53.40 6.43
C ARG A 237 -2.57 52.00 6.11
N CYS A 238 -2.57 51.07 7.07
CA CYS A 238 -3.66 50.10 7.26
C CYS A 238 -3.40 49.26 8.53
N ILE A 239 -3.89 49.78 9.66
CA ILE A 239 -4.17 49.02 10.87
C ILE A 239 -5.67 48.74 10.89
N VAL A 240 -6.00 47.48 11.09
CA VAL A 240 -7.28 46.99 11.58
C VAL A 240 -7.42 47.40 13.04
N LEU A 241 -8.53 48.04 13.45
CA LEU A 241 -9.08 47.74 14.78
C LEU A 241 -10.58 48.04 14.91
N PHE A 242 -11.24 47.04 15.48
CA PHE A 242 -12.60 47.02 16.01
C PHE A 242 -12.86 48.09 17.08
N ARG A 243 -14.09 48.62 17.09
CA ARG A 243 -14.84 48.86 18.35
C ARG A 243 -16.33 48.61 18.14
N CYS A 244 -16.89 47.81 19.05
CA CYS A 244 -18.30 47.50 19.22
C CYS A 244 -19.12 48.75 19.57
N LEU A 245 -20.34 48.85 19.02
CA LEU A 245 -21.52 49.39 19.70
C LEU A 245 -22.77 48.62 19.23
N GLN A 246 -23.67 48.39 20.17
CA GLN A 246 -24.83 47.48 20.13
C GLN A 246 -26.03 48.00 19.31
N ARG A 247 -26.90 47.04 18.91
CA ARG A 247 -28.31 47.15 18.46
C ARG A 247 -28.49 47.85 17.08
N ASP A 248 -29.31 47.41 16.13
CA ASP A 248 -30.55 46.63 16.15
C ASP A 248 -30.90 46.19 14.70
N LYS A 249 -31.70 45.11 14.55
CA LYS A 249 -32.57 44.75 13.40
C LYS A 249 -32.01 44.29 12.02
N MET A 250 -32.35 43.03 11.71
CA MET A 250 -32.87 42.47 10.44
C MET A 250 -31.99 42.31 9.18
N LYS A 251 -31.82 41.01 8.82
CA LYS A 251 -31.80 40.39 7.48
C LYS A 251 -30.69 40.78 6.48
N ARG A 252 -29.71 39.87 6.30
CA ARG A 252 -29.30 39.27 5.00
C ARG A 252 -28.24 38.17 5.22
N GLN A 253 -28.57 36.94 4.80
CA GLN A 253 -27.65 35.80 4.77
C GLN A 253 -26.54 36.04 3.72
N ARG A 254 -25.27 36.01 4.15
CA ARG A 254 -24.13 35.57 3.33
C ARG A 254 -23.14 34.84 4.24
N PHE A 255 -23.01 33.53 4.01
CA PHE A 255 -21.96 32.70 4.57
C PHE A 255 -20.61 33.15 3.99
N SER A 256 -19.72 33.67 4.84
CA SER A 256 -18.29 33.74 4.56
C SER A 256 -17.62 32.72 5.49
N ARG A 257 -17.28 31.54 4.95
CA ARG A 257 -16.43 30.58 5.63
C ARG A 257 -15.00 31.11 5.57
N LEU A 258 -14.50 31.55 6.72
CA LEU A 258 -13.07 31.78 6.92
C LEU A 258 -12.40 30.39 6.94
N LEU A 259 -11.81 29.98 5.81
CA LEU A 259 -10.92 28.81 5.76
C LEU A 259 -9.64 29.17 6.52
N THR A 260 -9.56 28.79 7.79
CA THR A 260 -8.27 28.67 8.47
C THR A 260 -7.69 27.32 8.05
N MET A 261 -6.80 27.34 7.05
CA MET A 261 -5.96 26.18 6.72
C MET A 261 -5.07 25.90 7.92
N HIS A 262 -5.48 24.96 8.77
CA HIS A 262 -4.58 24.35 9.73
C HIS A 262 -3.65 23.45 8.92
N ALA A 263 -2.36 23.79 8.86
CA ALA A 263 -1.34 22.85 8.44
C ALA A 263 -1.45 21.62 9.36
N VAL A 264 -1.72 20.44 8.80
CA VAL A 264 -1.66 19.18 9.55
C VAL A 264 -0.18 18.87 9.79
N ALA A 265 0.37 19.50 10.83
CA ALA A 265 1.67 19.17 11.35
C ALA A 265 1.51 17.97 12.28
N VAL A 266 1.63 16.76 11.73
CA VAL A 266 2.00 15.59 12.54
C VAL A 266 3.38 15.18 12.04
N THR A 267 4.40 15.61 12.77
CA THR A 267 5.81 15.20 12.61
C THR A 267 6.15 14.26 13.74
N GLU A 268 5.41 13.16 13.83
CA GLU A 268 5.55 12.23 14.95
C GLU A 268 5.48 10.81 14.43
N THR A 269 6.44 9.99 14.85
CA THR A 269 6.44 8.55 14.69
C THR A 269 5.10 7.97 15.15
N SER A 270 4.49 7.14 14.30
CA SER A 270 3.17 6.54 14.56
C SER A 270 3.18 5.70 15.85
N ILE A 271 2.21 5.92 16.74
CA ILE A 271 2.07 5.19 18.01
C ILE A 271 0.85 4.26 17.96
N ILE A 272 1.03 3.01 18.37
CA ILE A 272 -0.01 1.98 18.51
C ILE A 272 -0.17 1.70 20.01
N PRO A 273 -1.18 2.29 20.68
CA PRO A 273 -1.36 2.13 22.13
C PRO A 273 -2.06 0.82 22.48
N VAL A 274 -1.48 0.03 23.38
CA VAL A 274 -2.02 -1.28 23.82
C VAL A 274 -2.04 -1.43 25.33
N ALA A 275 -2.99 -2.15 25.92
CA ALA A 275 -2.89 -2.56 27.32
C ALA A 275 -2.24 -3.95 27.45
N ALA A 276 -1.60 -4.21 28.60
CA ALA A 276 -1.00 -5.51 28.86
C ALA A 276 -2.06 -6.62 28.81
N GLY A 277 -1.75 -7.71 28.11
CA GLY A 277 -2.66 -8.84 27.89
C GLY A 277 -3.68 -8.66 26.75
N GLU A 278 -3.85 -7.45 26.21
CA GLU A 278 -4.77 -7.24 25.08
C GLU A 278 -4.22 -7.84 23.78
N THR A 279 -5.11 -8.43 23.00
CA THR A 279 -4.84 -8.81 21.60
C THR A 279 -5.33 -7.72 20.65
N THR A 280 -4.42 -7.21 19.85
CA THR A 280 -4.66 -6.21 18.80
C THR A 280 -4.58 -6.86 17.42
N LEU A 281 -5.48 -6.52 16.51
CA LEU A 281 -5.40 -6.87 15.09
C LEU A 281 -4.70 -5.75 14.33
N LEU A 282 -3.48 -6.00 13.86
CA LEU A 282 -2.77 -5.10 12.96
C LEU A 282 -3.12 -5.45 11.51
N ARG A 283 -3.61 -4.47 10.77
CA ARG A 283 -4.08 -4.61 9.38
C ARG A 283 -3.04 -3.99 8.45
N ILE A 284 -2.08 -4.80 8.02
CA ILE A 284 -0.89 -4.34 7.29
C ILE A 284 -1.19 -4.26 5.81
N ILE A 285 -0.90 -3.11 5.20
CA ILE A 285 -1.10 -2.82 3.77
C ILE A 285 0.23 -2.37 3.21
N ASN A 286 0.69 -2.98 2.12
CA ASN A 286 1.81 -2.42 1.35
C ASN A 286 1.29 -1.53 0.20
N ALA A 287 1.25 -0.23 0.46
CA ALA A 287 0.93 0.82 -0.51
C ALA A 287 2.18 1.49 -1.11
N ALA A 288 3.38 0.93 -0.88
CA ALA A 288 4.63 1.40 -1.49
C ALA A 288 4.54 1.31 -3.03
N MET A 289 5.29 2.18 -3.71
CA MET A 289 5.31 2.23 -5.17
C MET A 289 6.13 1.09 -5.77
N ASN A 290 7.32 0.84 -5.20
CA ASN A 290 8.34 0.03 -5.86
C ASN A 290 9.02 -1.01 -4.95
N THR A 291 8.61 -1.14 -3.69
CA THR A 291 9.39 -1.90 -2.70
C THR A 291 8.55 -2.94 -1.96
N GLU A 292 8.94 -4.21 -2.04
CA GLU A 292 8.52 -5.26 -1.10
C GLU A 292 9.11 -4.99 0.29
N LEU A 293 8.34 -5.27 1.35
CA LEU A 293 8.74 -4.89 2.70
C LEU A 293 8.67 -6.08 3.67
N PHE A 294 9.78 -6.32 4.35
CA PHE A 294 9.81 -7.08 5.60
C PHE A 294 9.31 -6.19 6.74
N VAL A 295 8.37 -6.71 7.53
CA VAL A 295 7.82 -6.04 8.71
C VAL A 295 8.03 -6.94 9.93
N SER A 296 8.53 -6.37 11.03
CA SER A 296 8.74 -7.10 12.29
C SER A 296 8.39 -6.24 13.49
N LEU A 297 7.95 -6.88 14.58
CA LEU A 297 7.59 -6.21 15.83
C LEU A 297 8.47 -6.72 16.97
N ALA A 298 9.17 -5.82 17.65
CA ALA A 298 10.11 -6.21 18.68
C ALA A 298 9.41 -6.87 19.87
N GLY A 299 9.95 -7.99 20.34
CA GLY A 299 9.45 -8.67 21.55
C GLY A 299 8.09 -9.35 21.42
N HIS A 300 7.51 -9.40 20.22
CA HIS A 300 6.21 -10.01 19.98
C HIS A 300 6.25 -10.89 18.74
N LYS A 301 5.54 -12.02 18.80
CA LYS A 301 5.16 -12.76 17.59
C LYS A 301 3.87 -12.19 17.01
N MET A 302 3.69 -12.41 15.72
CA MET A 302 2.50 -12.06 14.96
C MET A 302 1.82 -13.35 14.50
N THR A 303 0.52 -13.49 14.79
CA THR A 303 -0.28 -14.60 14.25
C THR A 303 -1.01 -14.12 13.01
N VAL A 304 -0.62 -14.60 11.83
CA VAL A 304 -1.28 -14.24 10.56
C VAL A 304 -2.65 -14.91 10.51
N VAL A 305 -3.70 -14.15 10.19
CA VAL A 305 -5.09 -14.66 10.19
C VAL A 305 -5.87 -14.35 8.91
N ALA A 306 -5.47 -13.34 8.14
CA ALA A 306 -6.02 -13.07 6.83
C ALA A 306 -4.98 -12.43 5.92
N ALA A 307 -5.20 -12.53 4.61
CA ALA A 307 -4.33 -11.99 3.60
C ALA A 307 -5.19 -11.65 2.36
N ASP A 308 -5.12 -10.42 1.83
CA ASP A 308 -5.91 -9.93 0.68
C ASP A 308 -7.45 -10.04 0.88
N ALA A 309 -7.94 -9.73 2.09
CA ALA A 309 -9.34 -9.89 2.51
C ALA A 309 -9.91 -11.32 2.32
N MET A 310 -9.03 -12.30 2.50
CA MET A 310 -9.37 -13.71 2.63
C MET A 310 -8.72 -14.27 3.90
N TYR A 311 -9.49 -14.96 4.74
CA TYR A 311 -8.92 -15.65 5.90
C TYR A 311 -7.90 -16.70 5.46
N THR A 312 -6.87 -16.91 6.27
CA THR A 312 -5.87 -17.98 6.11
C THR A 312 -5.93 -18.92 7.29
N LYS A 313 -5.43 -20.14 7.12
CA LYS A 313 -5.08 -21.00 8.25
C LYS A 313 -4.09 -20.25 9.15
N PRO A 314 -4.38 -20.04 10.45
CA PRO A 314 -3.51 -19.23 11.28
C PRO A 314 -2.13 -19.85 11.47
N PHE A 315 -1.09 -19.02 11.43
CA PHE A 315 0.29 -19.41 11.73
C PHE A 315 1.04 -18.26 12.42
N GLU A 316 1.97 -18.60 13.30
CA GLU A 316 2.83 -17.62 13.97
C GLU A 316 4.08 -17.31 13.14
N THR A 317 4.50 -16.05 13.16
CA THR A 317 5.76 -15.59 12.58
C THR A 317 6.33 -14.41 13.37
N THR A 318 7.63 -14.14 13.21
CA THR A 318 8.29 -12.92 13.69
C THR A 318 8.44 -11.88 12.60
N VAL A 319 8.25 -12.27 11.32
CA VAL A 319 8.37 -11.39 10.16
C VAL A 319 7.23 -11.63 9.18
N VAL A 320 6.71 -10.54 8.65
CA VAL A 320 5.75 -10.52 7.55
C VAL A 320 6.45 -9.98 6.31
N LEU A 321 6.26 -10.63 5.16
CA LEU A 321 6.63 -10.07 3.86
C LEU A 321 5.36 -9.61 3.14
N LEU A 322 5.37 -8.42 2.57
CA LEU A 322 4.33 -7.96 1.64
C LEU A 322 4.97 -7.30 0.43
N GLY A 323 4.57 -7.71 -0.78
CA GLY A 323 4.79 -6.91 -1.98
C GLY A 323 3.74 -5.80 -2.13
N PRO A 324 4.05 -4.72 -2.86
CA PRO A 324 3.05 -3.72 -3.26
C PRO A 324 1.74 -4.36 -3.73
N GLY A 325 0.59 -3.85 -3.27
CA GLY A 325 -0.72 -4.47 -3.55
C GLY A 325 -1.23 -5.36 -2.43
N GLN A 326 -0.35 -6.05 -1.72
CA GLN A 326 -0.77 -7.08 -0.76
C GLN A 326 -1.20 -6.49 0.57
N THR A 327 -2.12 -7.20 1.23
CA THR A 327 -2.50 -6.95 2.63
C THR A 327 -2.35 -8.22 3.46
N THR A 328 -2.03 -8.03 4.74
CA THR A 328 -1.89 -9.12 5.73
C THR A 328 -2.43 -8.64 7.08
N ASP A 329 -3.37 -9.41 7.64
CA ASP A 329 -3.92 -9.18 8.97
C ASP A 329 -3.22 -10.09 9.99
N VAL A 330 -2.71 -9.48 11.05
CA VAL A 330 -2.00 -10.21 12.12
C VAL A 330 -2.54 -9.89 13.51
N LEU A 331 -2.74 -10.91 14.33
CA LEU A 331 -3.03 -10.76 15.75
C LEU A 331 -1.72 -10.65 16.54
N VAL A 332 -1.66 -9.67 17.43
CA VAL A 332 -0.54 -9.44 18.35
C VAL A 332 -1.09 -9.34 19.77
N THR A 333 -0.63 -10.23 20.65
CA THR A 333 -0.99 -10.20 22.08
C THR A 333 0.12 -9.50 22.87
N ALA A 334 -0.25 -8.46 23.62
CA ALA A 334 0.65 -7.62 24.41
C ALA A 334 1.11 -8.32 25.72
N HIS A 335 1.88 -9.39 25.58
CA HIS A 335 2.36 -10.24 26.68
C HIS A 335 3.75 -9.86 27.22
N ALA A 336 4.48 -9.00 26.51
CA ALA A 336 5.81 -8.55 26.93
C ALA A 336 5.73 -7.61 28.14
N ALA A 337 6.87 -7.35 28.77
CA ALA A 337 6.94 -6.39 29.88
C ALA A 337 6.43 -5.00 29.41
N PRO A 338 5.63 -4.27 30.21
CA PRO A 338 5.14 -2.96 29.83
C PRO A 338 6.28 -2.02 29.41
N GLY A 339 6.22 -1.52 28.17
CA GLY A 339 7.29 -0.73 27.57
C GLY A 339 6.94 -0.20 26.19
N ARG A 340 7.98 0.14 25.41
CA ARG A 340 7.89 0.61 24.03
C ARG A 340 8.66 -0.34 23.12
N TYR A 341 8.05 -0.73 22.01
CA TYR A 341 8.60 -1.70 21.08
C TYR A 341 8.47 -1.16 19.66
N TYR A 342 9.52 -1.20 18.86
CA TYR A 342 9.41 -0.80 17.45
C TYR A 342 8.68 -1.86 16.65
N LEU A 343 7.68 -1.43 15.90
CA LEU A 343 7.29 -2.04 14.64
C LEU A 343 8.19 -1.42 13.56
N ALA A 344 8.95 -2.22 12.84
CA ALA A 344 9.88 -1.73 11.84
C ALA A 344 9.63 -2.39 10.48
N ALA A 345 9.82 -1.61 9.42
CA ALA A 345 9.71 -2.07 8.04
C ALA A 345 10.98 -1.74 7.25
N ARG A 346 11.46 -2.67 6.42
CA ARG A 346 12.56 -2.45 5.49
C ARG A 346 12.39 -3.21 4.19
N ALA A 347 13.09 -2.75 3.14
CA ALA A 347 13.08 -3.37 1.84
C ALA A 347 13.48 -4.87 1.87
N TYR A 348 12.73 -5.67 1.13
CA TYR A 348 13.23 -6.89 0.50
C TYR A 348 13.55 -6.54 -0.96
N ALA A 349 14.81 -6.60 -1.36
CA ALA A 349 15.28 -6.29 -2.69
C ALA A 349 16.04 -7.49 -3.25
N SER A 350 15.43 -8.17 -4.23
CA SER A 350 15.93 -9.41 -4.82
C SER A 350 16.78 -9.18 -6.07
N ALA A 351 16.52 -8.11 -6.81
CA ALA A 351 17.25 -7.76 -8.02
C ALA A 351 18.72 -7.38 -7.73
N GLN A 352 19.64 -8.02 -8.46
CA GLN A 352 21.07 -7.75 -8.34
C GLN A 352 21.45 -6.48 -9.12
N GLY A 353 22.14 -5.54 -8.46
CA GLY A 353 22.67 -4.34 -9.10
C GLY A 353 21.63 -3.25 -9.41
N VAL A 354 20.38 -3.42 -8.95
CA VAL A 354 19.31 -2.42 -9.07
C VAL A 354 19.26 -1.59 -7.78
N PRO A 355 19.34 -0.24 -7.84
CA PRO A 355 19.20 0.61 -6.67
C PRO A 355 17.80 0.50 -6.04
N PHE A 356 17.74 0.53 -4.71
CA PHE A 356 16.50 0.52 -3.94
C PHE A 356 16.59 1.47 -2.73
N ASP A 357 15.46 1.80 -2.12
CA ASP A 357 15.41 2.55 -0.86
C ASP A 357 15.78 1.63 0.32
N ASN A 358 16.95 1.85 0.91
CA ASN A 358 17.47 1.05 2.03
C ASN A 358 17.23 1.71 3.40
N THR A 359 16.30 2.65 3.50
CA THR A 359 15.89 3.22 4.79
C THR A 359 15.09 2.20 5.61
N THR A 360 14.97 2.43 6.91
CA THR A 360 14.12 1.62 7.80
C THR A 360 13.06 2.51 8.40
N ALA A 361 11.79 2.19 8.12
CA ALA A 361 10.67 2.90 8.71
C ALA A 361 10.31 2.33 10.07
N THR A 362 9.87 3.18 11.00
CA THR A 362 9.48 2.73 12.36
C THR A 362 8.16 3.33 12.83
N ALA A 363 7.45 2.55 13.64
CA ALA A 363 6.31 2.94 14.45
C ALA A 363 6.48 2.32 15.86
N ILE A 364 5.74 2.80 16.85
CA ILE A 364 5.94 2.42 18.25
C ILE A 364 4.70 1.72 18.81
N PHE A 365 4.85 0.44 19.12
CA PHE A 365 3.88 -0.34 19.89
C PHE A 365 4.08 -0.06 21.38
N GLN A 366 3.14 0.67 21.99
CA GLN A 366 3.33 1.31 23.29
C GLN A 366 2.30 0.81 24.32
N TYR A 367 2.80 0.27 25.43
CA TYR A 367 1.96 -0.17 26.54
C TYR A 367 1.40 1.05 27.31
N LYS A 368 0.08 1.08 27.47
CA LYS A 368 -0.65 2.05 28.30
C LYS A 368 -0.21 1.86 29.77
N GLY A 369 0.19 2.94 30.44
CA GLY A 369 0.61 2.92 31.85
C GLY A 369 2.11 2.66 32.11
N GLY A 370 2.92 2.43 31.08
CA GLY A 370 4.37 2.16 31.21
C GLY A 370 5.28 3.36 31.55
N ALA A 371 4.72 4.52 31.94
CA ALA A 371 5.51 5.63 32.47
C ALA A 371 5.79 5.52 33.99
N GLY A 372 5.21 4.51 34.65
CA GLY A 372 5.46 4.21 36.06
C GLY A 372 6.58 3.17 36.22
N CYS A 373 7.70 3.58 36.79
CA CYS A 373 8.76 2.70 37.28
C CYS A 373 8.15 1.58 38.17
N PRO A 374 8.64 0.33 38.15
CA PRO A 374 8.34 -0.60 39.23
C PRO A 374 8.99 -0.04 40.51
N THR A 375 8.18 0.35 41.49
CA THR A 375 8.68 0.63 42.84
C THR A 375 9.20 -0.68 43.41
N THR A 376 10.51 -0.87 43.36
CA THR A 376 11.20 -1.83 44.21
C THR A 376 10.96 -1.43 45.65
N ALA A 377 10.04 -2.13 46.32
CA ALA A 377 9.98 -2.15 47.77
C ALA A 377 11.31 -2.69 48.28
N GLY A 378 12.00 -1.88 49.09
CA GLY A 378 13.30 -2.21 49.65
C GLY A 378 13.23 -3.40 50.61
N GLY A 379 14.17 -4.33 50.45
CA GLY A 379 14.57 -5.28 51.47
C GLY A 379 16.10 -5.22 51.61
N ALA A 380 16.57 -4.65 52.71
CA ALA A 380 17.98 -4.60 53.08
C ALA A 380 18.50 -6.01 53.44
N GLY A 381 19.76 -6.32 53.09
CA GLY A 381 20.40 -7.54 53.61
C GLY A 381 21.73 -7.96 52.98
N ALA A 382 22.81 -7.49 53.60
CA ALA A 382 24.13 -8.12 53.77
C ALA A 382 25.06 -8.38 52.57
N ALA A 383 26.22 -7.71 52.65
CA ALA A 383 27.44 -7.95 51.89
C ALA A 383 28.19 -9.22 52.36
N GLY A 384 28.87 -9.88 51.43
CA GLY A 384 29.88 -10.90 51.69
C GLY A 384 30.91 -10.90 50.57
N ALA A 385 32.14 -10.49 50.89
CA ALA A 385 33.29 -10.44 49.98
C ALA A 385 34.01 -11.79 49.94
N VAL A 386 34.55 -12.19 48.77
CA VAL A 386 35.78 -12.99 48.68
C VAL A 386 36.53 -12.65 47.38
N ALA A 387 37.85 -12.56 47.48
CA ALA A 387 38.82 -12.12 46.48
C ALA A 387 39.46 -13.27 45.68
N GLY A 388 40.09 -12.92 44.54
CA GLY A 388 41.46 -13.36 44.24
C GLY A 388 41.71 -14.28 43.03
N ALA A 389 42.45 -13.74 42.05
CA ALA A 389 43.68 -14.28 41.42
C ALA A 389 43.71 -14.30 39.87
N GLY A 390 44.82 -13.78 39.32
CA GLY A 390 45.18 -13.66 37.89
C GLY A 390 45.58 -14.99 37.23
N VAL A 391 46.29 -15.09 36.11
CA VAL A 391 47.28 -14.25 35.39
C VAL A 391 47.39 -14.85 33.97
N GLY A 392 47.89 -14.12 32.96
CA GLY A 392 48.57 -14.76 31.82
C GLY A 392 48.53 -14.02 30.48
N ALA A 393 49.61 -13.31 30.17
CA ALA A 393 49.89 -12.69 28.87
C ALA A 393 50.60 -13.67 27.91
N GLY A 394 50.50 -13.42 26.59
CA GLY A 394 51.32 -14.06 25.57
C GLY A 394 51.14 -13.38 24.21
N ALA A 395 52.24 -12.86 23.66
CA ALA A 395 52.32 -11.99 22.49
C ALA A 395 53.03 -12.65 21.29
N ALA A 396 53.02 -11.92 20.16
CA ALA A 396 53.82 -12.05 18.92
C ALA A 396 53.33 -13.07 17.87
N GLY A 397 53.39 -12.82 16.55
CA GLY A 397 53.85 -11.66 15.77
C GLY A 397 54.16 -12.06 14.31
N GLY A 398 53.88 -11.16 13.34
CA GLY A 398 54.47 -11.04 11.98
C GLY A 398 54.15 -12.13 10.93
N ALA A 399 54.13 -11.90 9.61
CA ALA A 399 54.33 -10.73 8.74
C ALA A 399 54.04 -11.11 7.25
N GLY A 400 53.73 -10.13 6.39
CA GLY A 400 53.87 -10.15 4.90
C GLY A 400 52.59 -10.47 4.10
N ALA A 401 51.81 -9.53 3.54
CA ALA A 401 52.06 -8.60 2.39
C ALA A 401 52.17 -9.36 1.05
N VAL A 402 51.52 -9.01 -0.09
CA VAL A 402 51.37 -7.70 -0.76
C VAL A 402 50.21 -7.70 -1.80
N ALA A 403 49.51 -6.55 -1.87
CA ALA A 403 48.76 -5.79 -2.92
C ALA A 403 48.34 -6.41 -4.28
N GLY A 404 47.33 -5.92 -5.01
CA GLY A 404 46.46 -4.72 -4.99
C GLY A 404 45.46 -4.83 -6.18
N ALA A 405 44.49 -3.98 -6.49
CA ALA A 405 43.98 -2.66 -6.13
C ALA A 405 42.53 -2.57 -6.69
N GLY A 406 41.60 -1.69 -6.36
CA GLY A 406 41.49 -0.58 -5.41
C GLY A 406 40.06 -0.04 -5.53
N ALA A 407 39.36 0.07 -4.40
CA ALA A 407 38.06 0.75 -4.29
C ALA A 407 38.11 1.63 -3.04
N GLY A 408 37.89 2.93 -3.22
CA GLY A 408 37.98 3.94 -2.17
C GLY A 408 36.86 3.78 -1.13
N THR A 409 37.23 3.36 0.07
CA THR A 409 36.38 3.37 1.26
C THR A 409 36.57 4.68 2.02
N PHE A 410 35.52 5.52 2.11
CA PHE A 410 35.47 6.59 3.10
C PHE A 410 35.10 5.97 4.45
N ASN A 411 36.10 5.86 5.33
CA ASN A 411 35.94 5.46 6.73
C ASN A 411 35.77 6.73 7.58
N GLY A 412 34.53 7.06 7.94
CA GLY A 412 34.20 8.16 8.85
C GLY A 412 34.19 7.67 10.30
N SER A 413 35.28 7.91 11.02
CA SER A 413 35.43 7.67 12.46
C SER A 413 34.30 8.32 13.28
N LEU A 414 33.69 7.54 14.17
CA LEU A 414 32.82 7.99 15.25
C LEU A 414 33.50 9.06 16.12
N GLY A 415 33.17 10.33 15.89
CA GLY A 415 33.51 11.43 16.79
C GLY A 415 32.63 11.39 18.03
N ARG A 416 33.19 10.98 19.18
CA ARG A 416 32.58 11.25 20.49
C ARG A 416 32.59 12.77 20.74
N SER A 417 31.44 13.42 20.55
CA SER A 417 31.22 14.75 21.11
C SER A 417 30.91 14.62 22.60
N LYS A 418 31.82 15.13 23.43
CA LYS A 418 31.59 15.36 24.87
C LYS A 418 30.69 16.60 25.01
N TYR A 419 29.39 16.41 25.22
CA TYR A 419 28.56 17.41 25.90
C TYR A 419 28.35 16.97 27.35
N SER A 420 29.08 17.63 28.25
CA SER A 420 28.85 17.59 29.69
C SER A 420 28.09 18.85 30.08
N GLY A 421 26.88 18.71 30.63
CA GLY A 421 26.19 19.77 31.35
C GLY A 421 24.68 19.81 31.11
N GLY A 422 23.91 19.47 32.15
CA GLY A 422 22.49 19.85 32.29
C GLY A 422 21.49 18.74 31.98
N ASN A 423 20.79 18.28 33.02
CA ASN A 423 19.78 17.23 33.03
C ASN A 423 18.42 17.73 32.48
N PRO A 424 17.86 17.18 31.39
CA PRO A 424 16.44 17.28 31.07
C PRO A 424 15.70 16.00 31.50
N GLY A 425 14.45 16.14 31.95
CA GLY A 425 13.63 15.08 32.55
C GLY A 425 13.66 13.74 31.79
N ARG A 426 13.75 12.65 32.56
CA ARG A 426 13.89 11.27 32.07
C ARG A 426 12.79 10.89 31.08
N ALA A 427 13.12 10.86 29.80
CA ALA A 427 12.39 10.08 28.81
C ALA A 427 12.45 8.59 29.21
N GLY A 428 11.36 7.84 29.03
CA GLY A 428 11.32 6.39 29.27
C GLY A 428 12.36 5.63 28.43
N PRO A 429 12.58 4.33 28.69
CA PRO A 429 13.53 3.53 27.93
C PRO A 429 13.26 3.60 26.42
N ALA A 430 14.33 3.68 25.63
CA ALA A 430 14.26 3.70 24.17
C ALA A 430 13.52 2.44 23.66
N PRO A 431 12.69 2.55 22.61
CA PRO A 431 11.97 1.39 22.11
C PRO A 431 12.93 0.31 21.58
N MET A 432 12.62 -0.96 21.84
CA MET A 432 13.45 -2.08 21.37
C MET A 432 13.29 -2.26 19.85
N LEU A 433 14.39 -2.42 19.12
CA LEU A 433 14.36 -2.72 17.67
C LEU A 433 14.18 -4.23 17.44
N PRO A 434 13.33 -4.66 16.49
CA PRO A 434 13.21 -6.06 16.12
C PRO A 434 14.44 -6.52 15.30
N TYR A 435 14.64 -7.83 15.25
CA TYR A 435 15.45 -8.41 14.19
C TYR A 435 14.72 -8.27 12.86
N LEU A 436 15.38 -7.70 11.84
CA LEU A 436 14.89 -7.64 10.47
C LEU A 436 15.76 -8.55 9.57
N PRO A 437 15.18 -9.41 8.70
CA PRO A 437 15.92 -10.29 7.78
C PRO A 437 16.64 -9.50 6.69
N ALA A 438 17.86 -9.90 6.29
CA ALA A 438 18.68 -9.17 5.29
C ALA A 438 17.85 -8.74 4.08
N TYR A 439 18.13 -7.58 3.48
CA TYR A 439 17.29 -7.07 2.38
C TYR A 439 17.22 -8.06 1.21
N ASN A 440 18.22 -8.92 1.03
CA ASN A 440 18.29 -9.94 0.00
C ASN A 440 17.99 -11.37 0.52
N ASP A 441 17.31 -11.51 1.66
CA ASP A 441 16.99 -12.82 2.25
C ASP A 441 15.76 -13.45 1.59
N THR A 442 15.97 -13.98 0.38
CA THR A 442 14.94 -14.68 -0.40
C THR A 442 14.40 -15.93 0.30
N ASN A 443 15.20 -16.57 1.17
CA ASN A 443 14.75 -17.75 1.92
C ASN A 443 13.66 -17.36 2.92
N THR A 444 13.86 -16.28 3.67
CA THR A 444 12.86 -15.77 4.61
C THR A 444 11.61 -15.28 3.87
N ALA A 445 11.79 -14.58 2.76
CA ALA A 445 10.68 -14.14 1.91
C ALA A 445 9.82 -15.34 1.43
N THR A 446 10.47 -16.36 0.89
CA THR A 446 9.83 -17.59 0.38
C THR A 446 9.13 -18.36 1.49
N ALA A 447 9.76 -18.50 2.66
CA ALA A 447 9.18 -19.22 3.79
C ALA A 447 7.88 -18.57 4.30
N PHE A 448 7.83 -17.24 4.34
CA PHE A 448 6.61 -16.52 4.71
C PHE A 448 5.51 -16.75 3.66
N SER A 449 5.79 -16.49 2.38
CA SER A 449 4.81 -16.61 1.30
C SER A 449 4.22 -18.03 1.20
N ASN A 450 5.03 -19.06 1.39
CA ASN A 450 4.60 -20.47 1.35
C ASN A 450 3.80 -20.93 2.59
N SER A 451 3.73 -20.11 3.63
CA SER A 451 2.98 -20.43 4.85
C SER A 451 1.49 -20.10 4.75
N ILE A 452 1.10 -19.23 3.80
CA ILE A 452 -0.29 -18.81 3.61
C ILE A 452 -1.09 -19.93 2.94
N ARG A 453 -2.23 -20.31 3.53
CA ARG A 453 -3.12 -21.38 3.04
C ARG A 453 -4.57 -21.05 3.32
N SER A 454 -5.49 -21.57 2.51
CA SER A 454 -6.91 -21.47 2.86
C SER A 454 -7.19 -22.14 4.22
N PRO A 455 -8.15 -21.62 5.01
CA PRO A 455 -8.41 -22.11 6.37
C PRO A 455 -9.01 -23.53 6.39
N ALA A 456 -9.58 -23.97 5.28
CA ALA A 456 -10.13 -25.30 5.06
C ALA A 456 -9.90 -25.72 3.60
N PRO A 457 -10.04 -27.02 3.28
CA PRO A 457 -9.99 -27.48 1.90
C PRO A 457 -11.02 -26.75 1.01
N VAL A 458 -10.61 -26.39 -0.20
CA VAL A 458 -11.42 -25.67 -1.18
C VAL A 458 -11.57 -26.48 -2.46
N LYS A 459 -12.68 -26.27 -3.17
CA LYS A 459 -12.86 -26.83 -4.51
C LYS A 459 -12.11 -25.95 -5.51
N VAL A 460 -10.89 -26.34 -5.84
CA VAL A 460 -10.11 -25.66 -6.90
C VAL A 460 -10.83 -25.84 -8.24
N PRO A 461 -11.04 -24.76 -9.02
CA PRO A 461 -11.67 -24.84 -10.35
C PRO A 461 -10.94 -25.83 -11.27
N GLY A 462 -11.71 -26.59 -12.05
CA GLY A 462 -11.18 -27.56 -13.00
C GLY A 462 -12.29 -28.31 -13.77
N PRO A 463 -11.97 -28.92 -14.93
CA PRO A 463 -10.66 -28.89 -15.63
C PRO A 463 -10.32 -27.50 -16.18
N VAL A 464 -9.03 -27.22 -16.41
CA VAL A 464 -8.57 -25.96 -17.02
C VAL A 464 -9.06 -25.90 -18.47
N THR A 465 -9.69 -24.78 -18.85
CA THR A 465 -10.23 -24.57 -20.21
C THR A 465 -9.45 -23.52 -21.00
N GLN A 466 -8.76 -22.62 -20.32
CA GLN A 466 -7.82 -21.66 -20.92
C GLN A 466 -6.56 -21.58 -20.05
N GLU A 467 -5.40 -21.75 -20.68
CA GLU A 467 -4.10 -21.64 -20.02
C GLU A 467 -3.27 -20.55 -20.69
N VAL A 468 -2.58 -19.76 -19.87
CA VAL A 468 -1.63 -18.73 -20.29
C VAL A 468 -0.32 -18.94 -19.55
N LEU A 469 0.76 -19.23 -20.27
CA LEU A 469 2.11 -19.08 -19.74
C LEU A 469 2.61 -17.70 -20.15
N THR A 470 2.83 -16.83 -19.18
CA THR A 470 3.34 -15.49 -19.42
C THR A 470 4.69 -15.29 -18.77
N THR A 471 5.71 -14.99 -19.57
CA THR A 471 6.96 -14.43 -19.02
C THR A 471 6.68 -13.04 -18.48
N VAL A 472 7.33 -12.69 -17.38
CA VAL A 472 7.31 -11.37 -16.75
C VAL A 472 8.75 -10.93 -16.53
N GLY A 473 9.03 -9.65 -16.71
CA GLY A 473 10.37 -9.12 -16.44
C GLY A 473 10.67 -7.86 -17.21
N PHE A 474 11.93 -7.43 -17.10
CA PHE A 474 12.42 -6.22 -17.74
C PHE A 474 12.55 -6.36 -19.25
N GLY A 475 12.67 -5.19 -19.89
CA GLY A 475 13.05 -5.06 -21.28
C GLY A 475 13.80 -3.75 -21.49
N LEU A 476 14.61 -3.66 -22.54
CA LEU A 476 15.33 -2.45 -22.91
C LEU A 476 15.00 -2.07 -24.35
N PHE A 477 14.53 -0.85 -24.55
CA PHE A 477 14.30 -0.30 -25.88
C PHE A 477 15.51 0.46 -26.38
N ASN A 478 15.80 0.36 -27.67
CA ASN A 478 16.72 1.28 -28.32
C ASN A 478 16.37 2.75 -28.00
N CYS A 479 17.41 3.57 -27.84
CA CYS A 479 17.24 4.98 -27.52
C CYS A 479 16.63 5.74 -28.69
N MET A 480 15.30 5.93 -28.67
CA MET A 480 14.56 6.73 -29.65
C MET A 480 13.43 7.51 -28.96
N PRO A 481 13.19 8.80 -29.33
CA PRO A 481 14.02 9.63 -30.20
C PRO A 481 15.31 10.08 -29.50
N GLY A 482 16.41 10.16 -30.25
CA GLY A 482 17.68 10.76 -29.81
C GLY A 482 18.84 9.76 -29.61
N PRO A 483 20.11 10.20 -29.70
CA PRO A 483 21.26 9.30 -29.61
C PRO A 483 21.67 8.93 -28.17
N PHE A 484 21.15 9.60 -27.15
CA PHE A 484 21.59 9.45 -25.75
C PHE A 484 20.42 9.20 -24.79
N CYS A 485 20.47 8.06 -24.11
CA CYS A 485 19.54 7.67 -23.05
C CYS A 485 20.34 7.26 -21.81
N GLN A 486 19.72 7.43 -20.64
CA GLN A 486 20.35 7.19 -19.35
C GLN A 486 20.05 5.80 -18.78
N GLY A 487 19.30 4.97 -19.51
CA GLY A 487 19.13 3.56 -19.16
C GLY A 487 20.40 2.74 -19.42
N PRO A 488 20.44 1.50 -18.92
CA PRO A 488 21.60 0.62 -19.08
C PRO A 488 22.03 0.49 -20.55
N ASN A 489 23.33 0.55 -20.83
CA ASN A 489 23.87 0.45 -22.20
C ASN A 489 23.29 1.48 -23.19
N ASN A 490 22.98 2.70 -22.75
CA ASN A 490 22.41 3.76 -23.59
C ASN A 490 21.04 3.37 -24.19
N THR A 491 20.22 2.66 -23.42
CA THR A 491 18.86 2.23 -23.82
C THR A 491 17.80 2.97 -22.99
N ARG A 492 16.52 2.72 -23.30
CA ARG A 492 15.38 3.12 -22.47
C ARG A 492 14.87 1.91 -21.69
N PHE A 493 14.68 2.09 -20.39
CA PHE A 493 14.04 1.11 -19.53
C PHE A 493 12.63 0.76 -20.01
N GLY A 494 12.27 -0.50 -19.86
CA GLY A 494 10.97 -1.06 -20.17
C GLY A 494 10.75 -2.36 -19.43
N ALA A 495 9.58 -2.93 -19.62
CA ALA A 495 9.18 -4.22 -19.08
C ALA A 495 8.10 -4.81 -19.97
N SER A 496 7.84 -6.10 -19.85
CA SER A 496 6.88 -6.77 -20.71
C SER A 496 6.28 -8.03 -20.12
N MET A 497 5.13 -8.41 -20.67
CA MET A 497 4.54 -9.72 -20.51
C MET A 497 4.53 -10.43 -21.87
N ASN A 498 5.11 -11.63 -21.97
CA ASN A 498 5.29 -12.36 -23.24
C ASN A 498 5.85 -11.51 -24.39
N ASN A 499 6.88 -10.70 -24.10
CA ASN A 499 7.53 -9.80 -25.07
C ASN A 499 6.63 -8.65 -25.58
N VAL A 500 5.47 -8.43 -24.96
CA VAL A 500 4.60 -7.27 -25.20
C VAL A 500 4.76 -6.29 -24.06
N SER A 501 5.24 -5.09 -24.37
CA SER A 501 5.29 -3.96 -23.45
C SER A 501 4.00 -3.17 -23.60
N PHE A 502 3.14 -3.25 -22.57
CA PHE A 502 1.79 -2.74 -22.63
C PHE A 502 1.76 -1.22 -22.79
N GLN A 503 0.94 -0.74 -23.72
CA GLN A 503 0.66 0.68 -23.87
C GLN A 503 -0.80 0.96 -23.53
N LEU A 504 -1.02 1.85 -22.56
CA LEU A 504 -2.34 2.38 -22.32
C LEU A 504 -2.81 3.20 -23.55
N PRO A 505 -4.08 3.08 -23.96
CA PRO A 505 -4.63 3.98 -24.96
C PRO A 505 -4.70 5.41 -24.40
N ASN A 506 -4.91 6.41 -25.26
CA ASN A 506 -4.92 7.82 -24.87
C ASN A 506 -6.17 8.59 -25.32
N THR A 507 -7.06 7.96 -26.10
CA THR A 507 -8.28 8.58 -26.64
C THR A 507 -9.56 8.05 -26.01
N VAL A 508 -9.62 6.76 -25.68
CA VAL A 508 -10.78 6.10 -25.06
C VAL A 508 -10.32 4.94 -24.20
N SER A 509 -11.06 4.61 -23.14
CA SER A 509 -10.71 3.46 -22.29
C SER A 509 -10.97 2.14 -23.02
N LEU A 510 -10.24 1.09 -22.66
CA LEU A 510 -10.42 -0.25 -23.23
C LEU A 510 -11.83 -0.80 -23.03
N LEU A 511 -12.41 -0.61 -21.84
CA LEU A 511 -13.78 -1.04 -21.54
C LEU A 511 -14.79 -0.27 -22.40
N GLN A 512 -14.62 1.04 -22.55
CA GLN A 512 -15.50 1.85 -23.40
C GLN A 512 -15.35 1.47 -24.88
N ALA A 513 -14.13 1.18 -25.34
CA ALA A 513 -13.88 0.71 -26.70
C ALA A 513 -14.51 -0.66 -26.95
N HIS A 514 -14.43 -1.58 -25.99
CA HIS A 514 -15.08 -2.88 -26.07
C HIS A 514 -16.61 -2.74 -26.10
N TYR A 515 -17.18 -2.04 -25.12
CA TYR A 515 -18.63 -1.91 -24.93
C TYR A 515 -19.31 -1.21 -26.11
N HIS A 516 -18.67 -0.22 -26.73
CA HIS A 516 -19.21 0.50 -27.89
C HIS A 516 -18.65 0.01 -29.24
N HIS A 517 -17.88 -1.08 -29.27
CA HIS A 517 -17.26 -1.64 -30.47
C HIS A 517 -16.44 -0.63 -31.29
N ILE A 518 -15.64 0.20 -30.62
CA ILE A 518 -14.81 1.22 -31.25
C ILE A 518 -13.54 0.55 -31.83
N PRO A 519 -13.33 0.59 -33.16
CA PRO A 519 -12.19 -0.08 -33.78
C PRO A 519 -10.87 0.67 -33.54
N GLY A 520 -9.76 -0.06 -33.59
CA GLY A 520 -8.40 0.51 -33.63
C GLY A 520 -7.81 0.95 -32.29
N VAL A 521 -8.50 0.69 -31.16
CA VAL A 521 -8.01 1.04 -29.81
C VAL A 521 -7.09 -0.05 -29.25
N PHE A 522 -7.44 -1.32 -29.46
CA PHE A 522 -6.68 -2.47 -29.00
C PHE A 522 -6.83 -3.64 -29.97
N THR A 523 -5.98 -4.65 -29.81
CA THR A 523 -6.16 -5.99 -30.39
C THR A 523 -6.30 -7.01 -29.25
N ASP A 524 -7.01 -8.10 -29.49
CA ASP A 524 -7.28 -9.18 -28.53
C ASP A 524 -6.44 -10.43 -28.77
N ASP A 525 -5.25 -10.22 -29.36
CA ASP A 525 -4.28 -11.22 -29.80
C ASP A 525 -3.06 -11.30 -28.87
N PHE A 526 -3.21 -10.99 -27.57
CA PHE A 526 -2.12 -11.19 -26.62
C PHE A 526 -1.67 -12.66 -26.64
N PRO A 527 -0.36 -12.94 -26.78
CA PRO A 527 0.11 -14.31 -26.97
C PRO A 527 -0.08 -15.14 -25.68
N PRO A 528 -0.77 -16.30 -25.74
CA PRO A 528 -1.00 -17.15 -24.56
C PRO A 528 0.29 -17.83 -24.05
N MET A 529 1.35 -17.83 -24.85
CA MET A 529 2.64 -18.44 -24.55
C MET A 529 3.75 -17.47 -24.98
N PRO A 530 4.98 -17.57 -24.41
CA PRO A 530 6.10 -16.76 -24.85
C PRO A 530 6.38 -17.00 -26.36
N PRO A 531 6.51 -15.95 -27.18
CA PRO A 531 6.78 -16.11 -28.62
C PRO A 531 8.08 -16.85 -28.93
N VAL A 532 9.05 -16.78 -28.01
CA VAL A 532 10.34 -17.47 -28.09
C VAL A 532 10.64 -18.10 -26.74
N PHE A 533 10.92 -19.40 -26.74
CA PHE A 533 11.38 -20.12 -25.55
C PHE A 533 12.90 -20.06 -25.45
N PHE A 534 13.38 -19.77 -24.25
CA PHE A 534 14.79 -19.80 -23.88
C PHE A 534 14.89 -20.21 -22.41
N ASP A 535 16.11 -20.34 -21.88
CA ASP A 535 16.31 -20.47 -20.44
C ASP A 535 15.95 -19.12 -19.77
N PHE A 536 14.68 -18.98 -19.39
CA PHE A 536 14.12 -17.72 -18.87
C PHE A 536 14.90 -17.23 -17.65
N THR A 537 15.33 -18.13 -16.79
CA THR A 537 16.01 -17.81 -15.52
C THR A 537 17.53 -17.72 -15.62
N SER A 538 18.10 -17.81 -16.83
CA SER A 538 19.55 -17.67 -17.03
C SER A 538 20.05 -16.29 -16.59
N GLN A 539 21.20 -16.25 -15.92
CA GLN A 539 21.89 -14.98 -15.61
C GLN A 539 22.47 -14.30 -16.86
N ASN A 540 22.56 -15.02 -17.99
CA ASN A 540 23.18 -14.56 -19.23
C ASN A 540 22.22 -14.66 -20.42
N VAL A 541 21.03 -14.07 -20.30
CA VAL A 541 20.06 -14.02 -21.42
C VAL A 541 20.65 -13.23 -22.60
N PRO A 542 20.64 -13.76 -23.84
CA PRO A 542 21.15 -13.05 -25.01
C PRO A 542 20.49 -11.69 -25.22
N ARG A 543 21.30 -10.63 -25.44
CA ARG A 543 20.81 -9.25 -25.64
C ARG A 543 19.80 -9.08 -26.78
N ALA A 544 19.81 -9.97 -27.77
CA ALA A 544 18.84 -9.96 -28.86
C ALA A 544 17.39 -10.19 -28.40
N LEU A 545 17.20 -10.76 -27.20
CA LEU A 545 15.89 -11.04 -26.61
C LEU A 545 15.41 -9.93 -25.66
N TRP A 546 16.21 -8.89 -25.42
CA TRP A 546 15.93 -7.90 -24.38
C TRP A 546 14.94 -6.83 -24.81
N GLN A 547 14.66 -6.67 -26.10
CA GLN A 547 13.79 -5.61 -26.60
C GLN A 547 12.36 -6.13 -26.86
N PRO A 548 11.39 -5.77 -26.01
CA PRO A 548 9.99 -6.10 -26.26
C PRO A 548 9.37 -5.24 -27.36
N VAL A 549 8.17 -5.64 -27.77
CA VAL A 549 7.34 -4.89 -28.72
C VAL A 549 6.27 -4.13 -27.96
N LYS A 550 6.18 -2.82 -28.21
CA LYS A 550 5.11 -1.99 -27.64
C LYS A 550 3.76 -2.32 -28.27
N GLY A 551 2.72 -2.45 -27.47
CA GLY A 551 1.36 -2.63 -27.99
C GLY A 551 0.28 -2.68 -26.93
N THR A 552 -0.95 -2.42 -27.36
CA THR A 552 -2.16 -2.52 -26.55
C THR A 552 -2.87 -3.83 -26.91
N LYS A 553 -2.37 -4.94 -26.36
CA LYS A 553 -2.85 -6.30 -26.63
C LYS A 553 -3.57 -6.88 -25.42
N LEU A 554 -4.79 -7.36 -25.60
CA LEU A 554 -5.63 -7.98 -24.58
C LEU A 554 -5.69 -9.49 -24.81
N TYR A 555 -5.91 -10.25 -23.74
CA TYR A 555 -6.18 -11.68 -23.83
C TYR A 555 -7.69 -11.92 -23.70
N ARG A 556 -8.32 -12.43 -24.76
CA ARG A 556 -9.76 -12.74 -24.77
C ARG A 556 -10.05 -14.02 -23.99
N VAL A 557 -11.04 -13.94 -23.10
CA VAL A 557 -11.45 -15.01 -22.21
C VAL A 557 -12.95 -15.23 -22.33
N ARG A 558 -13.38 -16.48 -22.51
CA ARG A 558 -14.81 -16.81 -22.53
C ARG A 558 -15.39 -16.72 -21.13
N TYR A 559 -16.61 -16.21 -21.01
CA TYR A 559 -17.36 -16.28 -19.75
C TYR A 559 -17.41 -17.72 -19.22
N GLY A 560 -17.20 -17.90 -17.92
CA GLY A 560 -17.19 -19.19 -17.24
C GLY A 560 -15.96 -20.07 -17.49
N ALA A 561 -14.97 -19.60 -18.27
CA ALA A 561 -13.73 -20.36 -18.48
C ALA A 561 -12.96 -20.53 -17.17
N VAL A 562 -12.41 -21.73 -16.94
CA VAL A 562 -11.41 -21.97 -15.91
C VAL A 562 -10.06 -21.55 -16.46
N VAL A 563 -9.56 -20.42 -15.98
CA VAL A 563 -8.31 -19.81 -16.42
C VAL A 563 -7.18 -20.23 -15.48
N GLN A 564 -6.09 -20.75 -16.05
CA GLN A 564 -4.82 -20.95 -15.38
C GLN A 564 -3.78 -20.00 -15.96
N ILE A 565 -3.16 -19.19 -15.11
CA ILE A 565 -2.03 -18.33 -15.52
C ILE A 565 -0.77 -18.81 -14.82
N VAL A 566 0.26 -19.07 -15.60
CA VAL A 566 1.61 -19.32 -15.11
C VAL A 566 2.42 -18.06 -15.36
N PHE A 567 2.82 -17.36 -14.30
CA PHE A 567 3.77 -16.27 -14.38
C PHE A 567 5.18 -16.84 -14.26
N GLN A 568 6.06 -16.49 -15.19
CA GLN A 568 7.46 -16.94 -15.24
C GLN A 568 8.38 -15.71 -15.25
N ASP A 569 9.14 -15.49 -14.18
CA ASP A 569 10.17 -14.46 -14.15
C ASP A 569 11.29 -14.75 -15.16
N THR A 570 11.93 -13.70 -15.66
CA THR A 570 13.05 -13.79 -16.61
C THR A 570 14.27 -13.06 -16.08
N GLY A 571 15.47 -13.60 -16.35
CA GLY A 571 16.75 -12.94 -16.11
C GLY A 571 17.12 -11.91 -17.19
N ILE A 572 16.16 -11.40 -17.96
CA ILE A 572 16.43 -10.29 -18.90
C ILE A 572 16.81 -9.07 -18.07
N PHE A 573 18.02 -8.54 -18.29
CA PHE A 573 18.66 -7.48 -17.50
C PHE A 573 18.93 -7.86 -16.03
N ALA A 574 17.91 -8.20 -15.25
CA ALA A 574 18.01 -8.72 -13.90
C ALA A 574 16.73 -9.50 -13.55
N ALA A 575 16.87 -10.62 -12.84
CA ALA A 575 15.74 -11.32 -12.24
C ALA A 575 15.28 -10.57 -10.99
N GLU A 576 13.97 -10.50 -10.77
CA GLU A 576 13.38 -9.81 -9.62
C GLU A 576 12.05 -10.46 -9.21
N GLU A 577 11.67 -10.31 -7.94
CA GLU A 577 10.32 -10.64 -7.52
C GLU A 577 9.32 -9.62 -8.10
N HIS A 578 8.19 -10.13 -8.61
CA HIS A 578 7.18 -9.28 -9.22
C HIS A 578 5.80 -9.53 -8.57
N PRO A 579 5.23 -8.56 -7.83
CA PRO A 579 3.88 -8.68 -7.28
C PRO A 579 2.84 -8.52 -8.38
N MET A 580 2.40 -9.63 -8.98
CA MET A 580 1.42 -9.66 -10.05
C MET A 580 0.00 -9.57 -9.48
N HIS A 581 -0.73 -8.53 -9.89
CA HIS A 581 -2.09 -8.24 -9.49
C HIS A 581 -3.07 -8.47 -10.66
N ILE A 582 -4.24 -9.02 -10.36
CA ILE A 582 -5.35 -9.19 -11.31
C ILE A 582 -6.56 -8.42 -10.79
N HIS A 583 -6.97 -7.38 -11.51
CA HIS A 583 -8.19 -6.64 -11.20
C HIS A 583 -9.42 -7.54 -11.35
N GLY A 584 -10.48 -7.25 -10.58
CA GLY A 584 -11.77 -7.94 -10.71
C GLY A 584 -11.83 -9.37 -10.21
N TYR A 585 -10.70 -9.96 -9.81
CA TYR A 585 -10.59 -11.36 -9.41
C TYR A 585 -9.78 -11.55 -8.14
N HIS A 586 -10.22 -12.52 -7.34
CA HIS A 586 -9.31 -13.33 -6.54
C HIS A 586 -9.02 -14.63 -7.28
N PHE A 587 -7.83 -15.17 -7.05
CA PHE A 587 -7.37 -16.42 -7.65
C PHE A 587 -6.73 -17.33 -6.61
N TYR A 588 -6.80 -18.63 -6.85
CA TYR A 588 -6.09 -19.62 -6.06
C TYR A 588 -4.63 -19.70 -6.50
N VAL A 589 -3.69 -19.54 -5.58
CA VAL A 589 -2.26 -19.75 -5.83
C VAL A 589 -1.97 -21.24 -5.62
N LEU A 590 -1.73 -21.97 -6.70
CA LEU A 590 -1.58 -23.43 -6.66
C LEU A 590 -0.15 -23.84 -6.29
N ALA A 591 0.84 -23.17 -6.86
CA ALA A 591 2.24 -23.46 -6.59
C ALA A 591 3.10 -22.26 -6.97
N THR A 592 4.26 -22.17 -6.32
CA THR A 592 5.38 -21.32 -6.70
C THR A 592 6.64 -22.18 -6.78
N GLY A 593 7.63 -21.71 -7.53
CA GLY A 593 8.91 -22.40 -7.65
C GLY A 593 10.00 -21.51 -8.20
N PHE A 594 11.23 -22.02 -8.20
CA PHE A 594 12.39 -21.38 -8.81
C PHE A 594 12.78 -22.08 -10.11
N GLY A 595 13.52 -21.38 -10.96
CA GLY A 595 13.94 -21.85 -12.28
C GLY A 595 12.83 -21.72 -13.32
N ASN A 596 13.00 -22.41 -14.45
CA ASN A 596 11.97 -22.46 -15.49
C ASN A 596 10.85 -23.45 -15.10
N TYR A 597 9.60 -23.01 -15.22
CA TYR A 597 8.42 -23.85 -15.05
C TYR A 597 8.40 -24.97 -16.08
N ASP A 598 8.11 -26.18 -15.61
CA ASP A 598 7.87 -27.35 -16.44
C ASP A 598 6.52 -27.96 -16.05
N PRO A 599 5.52 -27.98 -16.96
CA PRO A 599 4.17 -28.42 -16.63
C PRO A 599 4.07 -29.91 -16.28
N VAL A 600 5.02 -30.74 -16.69
CA VAL A 600 5.04 -32.18 -16.37
C VAL A 600 5.71 -32.39 -15.03
N ARG A 601 6.90 -31.81 -14.87
CA ARG A 601 7.69 -31.92 -13.63
C ARG A 601 6.99 -31.23 -12.48
N ASP A 602 6.41 -30.05 -12.66
CA ASP A 602 5.94 -29.22 -11.55
C ASP A 602 4.46 -29.42 -11.20
N ALA A 603 3.68 -30.15 -12.00
CA ALA A 603 2.26 -30.42 -11.73
C ALA A 603 2.02 -31.05 -10.35
N HIS A 604 2.92 -31.92 -9.88
CA HIS A 604 2.79 -32.56 -8.56
C HIS A 604 2.99 -31.60 -7.37
N LYS A 605 3.51 -30.39 -7.62
CA LYS A 605 3.68 -29.36 -6.59
C LYS A 605 2.39 -28.59 -6.30
N PHE A 606 1.35 -28.77 -7.12
CA PHE A 606 0.12 -28.01 -6.99
C PHE A 606 -0.59 -28.37 -5.69
N ASN A 607 -0.81 -27.36 -4.86
CA ASN A 607 -1.74 -27.45 -3.75
C ASN A 607 -3.17 -27.39 -4.30
N LEU A 608 -3.80 -28.56 -4.42
CA LEU A 608 -5.20 -28.69 -4.84
C LEU A 608 -6.16 -28.91 -3.66
N VAL A 609 -5.65 -28.83 -2.43
CA VAL A 609 -6.42 -29.06 -1.20
C VAL A 609 -6.79 -27.74 -0.58
N ASP A 610 -5.81 -26.95 -0.16
CA ASP A 610 -6.01 -25.68 0.56
C ASP A 610 -5.21 -24.49 -0.01
N PRO A 611 -5.14 -24.30 -1.36
CA PRO A 611 -4.41 -23.18 -1.94
C PRO A 611 -4.99 -21.85 -1.47
N PRO A 612 -4.17 -20.85 -1.10
CA PRO A 612 -4.67 -19.57 -0.67
C PRO A 612 -5.33 -18.82 -1.83
N SER A 613 -6.43 -18.12 -1.52
CA SER A 613 -7.09 -17.18 -2.42
C SER A 613 -6.51 -15.78 -2.23
N ARG A 614 -5.98 -15.18 -3.29
CA ARG A 614 -5.25 -13.90 -3.28
C ARG A 614 -5.73 -13.00 -4.40
N ASN A 615 -5.41 -11.71 -4.34
CA ASN A 615 -5.55 -10.81 -5.50
C ASN A 615 -4.19 -10.37 -6.05
N THR A 616 -3.12 -10.51 -5.26
CA THR A 616 -1.74 -10.22 -5.68
C THR A 616 -0.78 -11.34 -5.25
N ILE A 617 0.04 -11.83 -6.16
CA ILE A 617 1.06 -12.86 -5.91
C ILE A 617 2.46 -12.36 -6.27
N GLY A 618 3.40 -12.47 -5.33
CA GLY A 618 4.83 -12.31 -5.64
C GLY A 618 5.30 -13.49 -6.49
N VAL A 619 5.68 -13.23 -7.73
CA VAL A 619 6.37 -14.19 -8.60
C VAL A 619 7.82 -14.24 -8.13
N PRO A 620 8.33 -15.37 -7.62
CA PRO A 620 9.66 -15.40 -7.02
C PRO A 620 10.76 -14.97 -8.01
N VAL A 621 11.79 -14.30 -7.48
CA VAL A 621 13.00 -13.96 -8.24
C VAL A 621 13.58 -15.19 -8.94
N GLY A 622 13.74 -15.11 -10.26
CA GLY A 622 14.20 -16.22 -11.10
C GLY A 622 13.31 -17.46 -10.99
N GLY A 623 12.00 -17.28 -10.84
CA GLY A 623 11.05 -18.36 -10.57
C GLY A 623 9.71 -18.20 -11.27
N TRP A 624 8.70 -18.89 -10.75
CA TRP A 624 7.37 -18.93 -11.33
C TRP A 624 6.27 -19.07 -10.28
N ALA A 625 5.06 -18.67 -10.65
CA ALA A 625 3.84 -18.85 -9.86
C ALA A 625 2.69 -19.30 -10.75
N VAL A 626 1.90 -20.27 -10.29
CA VAL A 626 0.69 -20.77 -10.98
C VAL A 626 -0.55 -20.33 -10.22
N VAL A 627 -1.45 -19.62 -10.90
CA VAL A 627 -2.72 -19.17 -10.34
C VAL A 627 -3.90 -19.71 -11.15
N ARG A 628 -5.05 -19.90 -10.49
CA ARG A 628 -6.27 -20.38 -11.14
C ARG A 628 -7.53 -19.70 -10.61
N PHE A 629 -8.42 -19.34 -11.52
CA PHE A 629 -9.73 -18.75 -11.21
C PHE A 629 -10.76 -19.09 -12.29
N VAL A 630 -12.02 -18.75 -12.05
CA VAL A 630 -13.09 -18.82 -13.05
C VAL A 630 -13.32 -17.42 -13.59
N ALA A 631 -13.39 -17.26 -14.90
CA ALA A 631 -13.69 -15.98 -15.54
C ALA A 631 -15.20 -15.73 -15.56
N ASP A 632 -15.78 -15.45 -14.39
CA ASP A 632 -17.21 -15.25 -14.16
C ASP A 632 -17.60 -13.76 -14.02
N ASN A 633 -16.67 -12.86 -14.34
CA ASN A 633 -16.85 -11.42 -14.21
C ASN A 633 -16.57 -10.73 -15.56
N PRO A 634 -17.62 -10.38 -16.33
CA PRO A 634 -17.48 -9.83 -17.67
C PRO A 634 -16.93 -8.39 -17.63
N GLY A 635 -16.18 -8.02 -18.65
CA GLY A 635 -15.56 -6.70 -18.78
C GLY A 635 -14.07 -6.76 -19.12
N VAL A 636 -13.36 -5.67 -18.83
CA VAL A 636 -11.92 -5.53 -19.08
C VAL A 636 -11.18 -5.40 -17.76
N TRP A 637 -10.25 -6.31 -17.48
CA TRP A 637 -9.56 -6.42 -16.20
C TRP A 637 -8.05 -6.35 -16.37
N LEU A 638 -7.41 -5.36 -15.76
CA LEU A 638 -5.96 -5.19 -15.84
C LEU A 638 -5.24 -6.31 -15.08
N VAL A 639 -4.20 -6.86 -15.70
CA VAL A 639 -3.22 -7.77 -15.08
C VAL A 639 -1.88 -7.08 -15.14
N HIS A 640 -1.27 -6.77 -14.00
CA HIS A 640 -0.03 -6.00 -14.00
C HIS A 640 0.86 -6.26 -12.80
N CYS A 641 2.13 -5.91 -12.92
CA CYS A 641 3.02 -5.81 -11.77
C CYS A 641 2.63 -4.58 -10.93
N HIS A 642 2.55 -4.75 -9.62
CA HIS A 642 2.24 -3.68 -8.68
C HIS A 642 3.47 -2.84 -8.27
N ILE A 643 4.61 -3.05 -8.92
CA ILE A 643 5.72 -2.09 -8.92
C ILE A 643 5.46 -1.08 -10.05
N ASP A 644 5.25 0.19 -9.70
CA ASP A 644 4.79 1.19 -10.67
C ASP A 644 5.86 1.57 -11.70
N ALA A 645 7.14 1.43 -11.36
CA ALA A 645 8.21 1.52 -12.36
C ALA A 645 8.01 0.46 -13.46
N HIS A 646 7.59 -0.76 -13.11
CA HIS A 646 7.40 -1.86 -14.06
C HIS A 646 6.13 -1.69 -14.87
N LEU A 647 5.01 -1.33 -14.21
CA LEU A 647 3.77 -1.00 -14.90
C LEU A 647 3.99 0.14 -15.91
N THR A 648 4.70 1.21 -15.51
CA THR A 648 5.10 2.29 -16.43
C THR A 648 5.96 1.78 -17.58
N GLY A 649 6.87 0.84 -17.31
CA GLY A 649 7.70 0.18 -18.31
C GLY A 649 6.92 -0.74 -19.26
N GLY A 650 5.67 -1.07 -18.96
CA GLY A 650 4.79 -1.92 -19.76
C GLY A 650 4.62 -3.34 -19.23
N LEU A 651 4.96 -3.63 -17.97
CA LEU A 651 4.71 -4.93 -17.32
C LEU A 651 3.23 -5.08 -16.95
N GLY A 652 2.41 -5.28 -17.97
CA GLY A 652 0.99 -5.54 -17.82
C GLY A 652 0.37 -6.10 -19.10
N MET A 653 -0.90 -6.45 -19.00
CA MET A 653 -1.85 -6.76 -20.07
C MET A 653 -3.26 -6.59 -19.51
N ALA A 654 -4.31 -6.79 -20.30
CA ALA A 654 -5.65 -6.89 -19.75
C ALA A 654 -6.39 -8.11 -20.28
N LEU A 655 -7.20 -8.72 -19.41
CA LEU A 655 -8.16 -9.75 -19.77
C LEU A 655 -9.39 -9.07 -20.36
N LEU A 656 -9.84 -9.53 -21.51
CA LEU A 656 -11.14 -9.21 -22.08
C LEU A 656 -12.08 -10.39 -21.83
N VAL A 657 -12.88 -10.30 -20.77
CA VAL A 657 -13.83 -11.35 -20.40
C VAL A 657 -15.16 -11.05 -21.07
N GLU A 658 -15.60 -11.97 -21.92
CA GLU A 658 -16.85 -11.86 -22.66
C GLU A 658 -18.06 -11.86 -21.73
N ASP A 659 -19.16 -11.28 -22.21
CA ASP A 659 -20.47 -11.45 -21.57
C ASP A 659 -20.93 -12.92 -21.70
N GLY A 660 -21.65 -13.40 -20.69
CA GLY A 660 -22.31 -14.71 -20.71
C GLY A 660 -23.65 -14.70 -21.45
N GLU A 661 -24.51 -15.67 -21.15
CA GLU A 661 -25.79 -15.84 -21.85
C GLU A 661 -26.90 -14.95 -21.28
N THR A 662 -26.82 -14.63 -19.98
CA THR A 662 -27.87 -13.88 -19.29
C THR A 662 -27.46 -12.44 -18.97
N GLU A 663 -28.45 -11.59 -18.70
CA GLU A 663 -28.20 -10.21 -18.26
C GLU A 663 -27.30 -10.17 -17.01
N LEU A 664 -27.46 -11.13 -16.09
CA LEU A 664 -26.65 -11.25 -14.87
C LEU A 664 -25.22 -11.72 -15.13
N GLU A 665 -24.91 -12.13 -16.35
CA GLU A 665 -23.57 -12.55 -16.79
C GLU A 665 -22.98 -11.54 -17.78
N ALA A 666 -23.63 -10.39 -17.97
CA ALA A 666 -23.17 -9.32 -18.85
C ALA A 666 -22.65 -8.11 -18.07
N THR A 667 -21.74 -7.39 -18.71
CA THR A 667 -21.20 -6.10 -18.25
C THR A 667 -22.34 -5.10 -18.08
N MET A 668 -22.39 -4.43 -16.93
CA MET A 668 -23.41 -3.41 -16.67
C MET A 668 -23.28 -2.23 -17.64
N ALA A 669 -24.39 -1.51 -17.88
CA ALA A 669 -24.35 -0.29 -18.66
C ALA A 669 -23.47 0.79 -17.98
N PRO A 670 -22.75 1.63 -18.75
CA PRO A 670 -21.93 2.69 -18.18
C PRO A 670 -22.79 3.69 -17.40
N PRO A 671 -22.29 4.22 -16.27
CA PRO A 671 -23.00 5.23 -15.50
C PRO A 671 -23.07 6.57 -16.26
N LEU A 672 -24.14 7.34 -16.01
CA LEU A 672 -24.38 8.61 -16.70
C LEU A 672 -23.31 9.68 -16.42
N ASP A 673 -22.63 9.59 -15.29
CA ASP A 673 -21.55 10.50 -14.88
C ASP A 673 -20.14 9.95 -15.20
N LEU A 674 -20.01 8.90 -16.03
CA LEU A 674 -18.72 8.37 -16.47
C LEU A 674 -17.86 9.49 -17.09
N PRO A 675 -16.58 9.67 -16.67
CA PRO A 675 -15.75 10.73 -17.19
C PRO A 675 -15.53 10.65 -18.70
N LEU A 676 -15.77 11.76 -19.38
CA LEU A 676 -15.56 11.86 -20.82
C LEU A 676 -14.07 11.84 -21.18
N CYS A 677 -13.74 10.99 -22.14
CA CYS A 677 -12.42 10.97 -22.75
C CYS A 677 -12.15 12.25 -23.56
N ALA A 678 -10.89 12.66 -23.66
CA ALA A 678 -10.53 13.76 -24.56
C ALA A 678 -10.60 13.25 -26.00
N LEU A 679 -11.50 13.84 -26.79
CA LEU A 679 -11.54 13.67 -28.24
C LEU A 679 -10.27 14.23 -28.89
#